data_AF-A0AAD9NC19-F1
#
_entry.id   AF-A0AAD9NC19-F1
#
_cell.length_a   1.000
_cell.length_b   1.000
_cell.length_c   1.000
_cell.angle_alpha   90.00
_cell.angle_beta   90.00
_cell.angle_gamma   90.00
#
_symmetry.space_group_name_H-M   'P 1'
#
loop_
_entity.id
_entity.type
_entity.pdbx_description
1 polymer ?
#
loop_
_entity_poly.entity_id
_entity_poly.type
_entity_poly.pdbx_seq_one_letter_code
_entity_poly.pdbx_strand_id
1 'polypeptide(L)'
;MVLMWKLNNDLPSYVIENIYTSYIRPQLEYAIVLCHICTKDQAHRLETCQRQPAIASTRAIRRTNREIQELGVLCGLFPDDITSSHQLHLVVDLISGLNKDTEPINKLKEALSSKEAFQKYYLELSELAMGTYKIIGRVRCARQIGRHLADYYMKLGEWQKAESFLQDALKVYKREGWDMLADQMQVDIARCHRELKNNQKLVRSTLHIACSEFLPEEVRHSAQKEVISLAQDLRDCPLLVSCQPVFWIEKVLPADDCFILHHQCHVYLTLKSMLPDPVHCNAVRISATLQPTSYNNSRRGINLTEARKRSTRRRRHSSTTSVSGIEFYNHVQQSLETQNQLLDLSLQIEKRADNKTITTAGITHHGQLIRMDSNPQGHKEQQLVKEDFEFVFEATGVDLMPGDNKVDLCGQFTEKGWYRLDQLSLEIKGIEFLKHLTQEYVSFRVIRNEPAIMLIPHDEHVFAGLPQMFTLALKTGSYEIPEGSELHLTLPDTLIFNGHDIKDGILKLPRCQPNQEVNINIEVFAALPVGEVHEQKIHKEIQIICPVLSKHFELELEFLHPFRISHKLQTAGTRKFLQVLIEGVKSTKLTLHHQSIVTESNDVQLLPLNGTDQCLTVSSDLSVSYVWQLKNNTADHPSLPCLFTVQYRTDLDTVSRPLQMRFDLIDYVTLLTVKSEVSPSEGSSSMCEAGHSCELHIIIYALPDYCPPRKYKLMYEVNSEPDLWAVTGKTTGVFELCDRMYESSLDVIPLVGGHLPLPQVKLVKYQAFANEHALPAEELSTGEEFSKIIPFSPGQVYNISLAEHIYVIPAPNKNHIDITMVT
;
A
#
# COMPACT_ATOMS: atom_id res chain seq x y z
N MET A 1 -33.47 56.59 -23.20
CA MET A 1 -32.96 57.55 -22.19
C MET A 1 -33.44 58.98 -22.44
N VAL A 2 -33.28 59.56 -23.63
CA VAL A 2 -33.78 60.92 -23.93
C VAL A 2 -35.32 61.02 -23.89
N LEU A 3 -36.07 59.96 -24.22
CA LEU A 3 -37.54 59.91 -24.02
C LEU A 3 -37.94 59.79 -22.54
N MET A 4 -37.29 58.90 -21.78
CA MET A 4 -37.58 58.65 -20.36
C MET A 4 -37.29 59.87 -19.46
N TRP A 5 -36.28 60.68 -19.80
CA TRP A 5 -35.99 61.91 -19.05
C TRP A 5 -36.93 63.07 -19.42
N LYS A 6 -37.63 63.00 -20.56
CA LYS A 6 -38.43 64.11 -21.11
C LYS A 6 -39.95 63.98 -20.89
N LEU A 7 -40.45 62.82 -20.52
CA LEU A 7 -41.87 62.57 -20.23
C LEU A 7 -42.27 62.88 -18.76
N ASN A 8 -41.29 63.10 -17.87
CA ASN A 8 -41.54 63.45 -16.47
C ASN A 8 -41.80 64.96 -16.22
N ASN A 9 -41.83 65.79 -17.26
CA ASN A 9 -42.12 67.22 -17.14
C ASN A 9 -43.26 67.60 -18.09
N ASP A 10 -44.34 68.17 -17.53
CA ASP A 10 -45.47 68.75 -18.27
C ASP A 10 -45.00 69.82 -19.25
N LEU A 11 -44.91 69.46 -20.54
CA LEU A 11 -44.56 70.38 -21.62
C LEU A 11 -45.79 70.69 -22.49
N PRO A 12 -45.93 71.93 -23.01
CA PRO A 12 -47.07 72.34 -23.84
C PRO A 12 -47.20 71.52 -25.13
N SER A 13 -48.43 71.27 -25.56
CA SER A 13 -48.81 70.40 -26.69
C SER A 13 -48.05 70.66 -28.00
N TYR A 14 -47.67 71.91 -28.28
CA TYR A 14 -46.87 72.32 -29.44
C TYR A 14 -45.43 71.76 -29.45
N VAL A 15 -44.84 71.51 -28.28
CA VAL A 15 -43.49 70.94 -28.15
C VAL A 15 -43.53 69.42 -28.40
N ILE A 16 -44.61 68.76 -27.98
CA ILE A 16 -44.88 67.34 -28.26
C ILE A 16 -45.07 67.14 -29.75
N GLU A 17 -45.89 67.98 -30.40
CA GLU A 17 -46.10 67.97 -31.86
C GLU A 17 -44.79 68.12 -32.66
N ASN A 18 -43.91 69.03 -32.24
CA ASN A 18 -42.62 69.26 -32.90
C ASN A 18 -41.62 68.11 -32.70
N ILE A 19 -41.60 67.44 -31.55
CA ILE A 19 -40.74 66.27 -31.31
C ILE A 19 -41.27 65.05 -32.08
N TYR A 20 -42.60 64.91 -32.17
CA TYR A 20 -43.27 63.86 -32.92
C TYR A 20 -42.98 63.96 -34.43
N THR A 21 -43.12 65.17 -34.99
CA THR A 21 -42.90 65.44 -36.42
C THR A 21 -41.42 65.48 -36.82
N SER A 22 -40.52 65.97 -35.98
CA SER A 22 -39.10 66.14 -36.34
C SER A 22 -38.20 64.93 -36.04
N TYR A 23 -38.54 64.08 -35.06
CA TYR A 23 -37.63 63.05 -34.56
C TYR A 23 -38.19 61.63 -34.62
N ILE A 24 -39.48 61.44 -34.30
CA ILE A 24 -40.12 60.11 -34.24
C ILE A 24 -40.65 59.70 -35.62
N ARG A 25 -41.37 60.59 -36.30
CA ARG A 25 -41.93 60.35 -37.64
C ARG A 25 -40.88 59.94 -38.69
N PRO A 26 -39.70 60.59 -38.80
CA PRO A 26 -38.68 60.17 -39.74
C PRO A 26 -38.07 58.81 -39.37
N GLN A 27 -37.93 58.50 -38.07
CA GLN A 27 -37.34 57.22 -37.63
C GLN A 27 -38.30 56.04 -37.81
N LEU A 28 -39.60 56.22 -37.56
CA LEU A 28 -40.63 55.23 -37.90
C LEU A 28 -40.75 55.05 -39.42
N GLU A 29 -40.81 56.13 -40.20
CA GLU A 29 -40.86 56.03 -41.67
C GLU A 29 -39.60 55.33 -42.22
N TYR A 30 -38.41 55.60 -41.68
CA TYR A 30 -37.16 54.93 -42.07
C TYR A 30 -37.14 53.45 -41.66
N ALA A 31 -37.63 53.12 -40.46
CA ALA A 31 -37.71 51.76 -39.94
C ALA A 31 -38.73 50.91 -40.71
N ILE A 32 -39.86 51.50 -41.11
CA ILE A 32 -40.92 50.87 -41.92
C ILE A 32 -40.46 50.66 -43.37
N VAL A 33 -39.78 51.64 -43.98
CA VAL A 33 -39.18 51.51 -45.32
C VAL A 33 -38.07 50.46 -45.33
N LEU A 34 -37.23 50.41 -44.28
CA LEU A 34 -36.22 49.35 -44.10
C LEU A 34 -36.86 47.96 -43.91
N CYS A 35 -37.99 47.87 -43.19
CA CYS A 35 -38.76 46.64 -43.03
C CYS A 35 -39.19 46.06 -44.38
N HIS A 36 -39.57 46.92 -45.34
CA HIS A 36 -40.09 46.49 -46.64
C HIS A 36 -38.98 46.22 -47.69
N ILE A 37 -37.89 46.98 -47.67
CA ILE A 37 -36.68 46.67 -48.45
C ILE A 37 -36.13 45.29 -48.03
N CYS A 38 -36.27 44.91 -46.75
CA CYS A 38 -35.90 43.58 -46.29
C CYS A 38 -36.87 42.49 -46.74
N THR A 39 -38.19 42.70 -46.77
CA THR A 39 -39.14 41.62 -47.12
C THR A 39 -39.23 41.30 -48.61
N LYS A 40 -39.12 42.28 -49.52
CA LYS A 40 -39.20 42.03 -50.98
C LYS A 40 -37.90 41.48 -51.58
N ASP A 41 -36.75 41.86 -51.00
CA ASP A 41 -35.42 41.53 -51.54
C ASP A 41 -34.82 40.24 -50.91
N GLN A 42 -35.43 39.72 -49.82
CA GLN A 42 -34.94 38.53 -49.09
C GLN A 42 -35.22 37.20 -49.79
N ALA A 43 -36.37 37.01 -50.45
CA ALA A 43 -36.67 35.73 -51.08
C ALA A 43 -35.65 35.37 -52.19
N HIS A 44 -35.19 36.38 -52.96
CA HIS A 44 -34.25 36.17 -54.06
C HIS A 44 -32.77 36.23 -53.64
N ARG A 45 -32.43 36.92 -52.54
CA ARG A 45 -31.03 37.09 -52.07
C ARG A 45 -30.60 36.10 -50.98
N LEU A 46 -31.55 35.41 -50.32
CA LEU A 46 -31.24 34.32 -49.37
C LEU A 46 -30.63 33.08 -50.07
N GLU A 47 -30.91 32.87 -51.36
CA GLU A 47 -30.29 31.79 -52.16
C GLU A 47 -28.82 32.07 -52.54
N THR A 48 -28.37 33.33 -52.53
CA THR A 48 -27.07 33.73 -53.12
C THR A 48 -25.94 33.98 -52.11
N CYS A 49 -26.09 33.58 -50.83
CA CYS A 49 -24.99 33.51 -49.85
C CYS A 49 -24.16 34.80 -49.63
N GLN A 50 -24.72 36.00 -49.83
CA GLN A 50 -24.00 37.25 -49.51
C GLN A 50 -24.27 37.70 -48.05
N ARG A 51 -23.28 37.53 -47.16
CA ARG A 51 -23.39 37.78 -45.70
C ARG A 51 -23.52 39.25 -45.28
N GLN A 52 -23.08 40.22 -46.08
CA GLN A 52 -23.04 41.64 -45.70
C GLN A 52 -24.41 42.36 -45.70
N PRO A 53 -25.27 42.27 -46.74
CA PRO A 53 -26.59 42.91 -46.73
C PRO A 53 -27.57 42.31 -45.68
N ALA A 54 -27.35 41.05 -45.27
CA ALA A 54 -28.12 40.38 -44.22
C ALA A 54 -27.88 40.94 -42.79
N ILE A 55 -26.74 41.60 -42.55
CA ILE A 55 -26.39 42.15 -41.23
C ILE A 55 -27.03 43.53 -40.99
N ALA A 56 -27.17 44.34 -42.04
CA ALA A 56 -27.86 45.63 -41.97
C ALA A 56 -29.37 45.45 -41.80
N SER A 57 -29.96 44.51 -42.54
CA SER A 57 -31.38 44.14 -42.44
C SER A 57 -31.75 43.58 -41.07
N THR A 58 -30.91 42.76 -40.45
CA THR A 58 -31.18 42.24 -39.09
C THR A 58 -31.21 43.31 -38.02
N ARG A 59 -30.33 44.32 -38.09
CA ARG A 59 -30.35 45.47 -37.15
C ARG A 59 -31.64 46.28 -37.30
N ALA A 60 -32.10 46.49 -38.52
CA ALA A 60 -33.37 47.17 -38.79
C ALA A 60 -34.56 46.36 -38.26
N ILE A 61 -34.62 45.05 -38.54
CA ILE A 61 -35.71 44.15 -38.08
C ILE A 61 -35.79 44.05 -36.55
N ARG A 62 -34.64 44.04 -35.84
CA ARG A 62 -34.64 44.05 -34.37
C ARG A 62 -35.10 45.40 -33.81
N ARG A 63 -34.72 46.48 -34.47
CA ARG A 63 -35.12 47.83 -34.08
C ARG A 63 -36.63 48.03 -34.27
N THR A 64 -37.19 47.60 -35.40
CA THR A 64 -38.63 47.67 -35.68
C THR A 64 -39.43 46.83 -34.70
N ASN A 65 -38.99 45.60 -34.39
CA ASN A 65 -39.66 44.76 -33.40
C ASN A 65 -39.72 45.43 -32.01
N ARG A 66 -38.60 46.01 -31.57
CA ARG A 66 -38.53 46.74 -30.30
C ARG A 66 -39.41 48.00 -30.30
N GLU A 67 -39.37 48.78 -31.38
CA GLU A 67 -40.17 50.00 -31.51
C GLU A 67 -41.68 49.68 -31.56
N ILE A 68 -42.08 48.58 -32.21
CA ILE A 68 -43.47 48.10 -32.21
C ILE A 68 -43.88 47.63 -30.81
N GLN A 69 -43.01 46.91 -30.10
CA GLN A 69 -43.28 46.50 -28.72
C GLN A 69 -43.48 47.71 -27.80
N GLU A 70 -42.58 48.71 -27.87
CA GLU A 70 -42.68 49.95 -27.10
C GLU A 70 -43.96 50.74 -27.47
N LEU A 71 -44.32 50.78 -28.76
CA LEU A 71 -45.57 51.38 -29.24
C LEU A 71 -46.81 50.66 -28.71
N GLY A 72 -46.80 49.32 -28.67
CA GLY A 72 -47.89 48.52 -28.13
C GLY A 72 -48.18 48.80 -26.65
N VAL A 73 -47.13 48.97 -25.85
CA VAL A 73 -47.25 49.35 -24.43
C VAL A 73 -47.75 50.79 -24.28
N LEU A 74 -47.20 51.73 -25.06
CA LEU A 74 -47.64 53.14 -25.02
C LEU A 74 -49.11 53.31 -25.42
N CYS A 75 -49.58 52.53 -26.39
CA CYS A 75 -50.96 52.56 -26.88
C CYS A 75 -51.94 51.71 -26.05
N GLY A 76 -51.49 51.01 -24.99
CA GLY A 76 -52.33 50.12 -24.19
C GLY A 76 -52.88 48.92 -24.96
N LEU A 77 -52.19 48.50 -26.02
CA LEU A 77 -52.58 47.39 -26.91
C LEU A 77 -51.98 46.05 -26.45
N PHE A 78 -51.22 46.03 -25.34
CA PHE A 78 -50.68 44.82 -24.74
C PHE A 78 -51.75 44.06 -23.93
N PRO A 79 -51.59 42.73 -23.72
CA PRO A 79 -52.62 41.87 -23.12
C PRO A 79 -53.09 42.27 -21.70
N ASP A 80 -52.19 42.82 -20.87
CA ASP A 80 -52.48 43.19 -19.48
C ASP A 80 -52.92 44.67 -19.31
N ASP A 81 -52.87 45.47 -20.37
CA ASP A 81 -53.10 46.92 -20.26
C ASP A 81 -54.59 47.26 -20.38
N ILE A 82 -55.11 48.02 -19.42
CA ILE A 82 -56.45 48.61 -19.49
C ILE A 82 -56.36 49.85 -20.37
N THR A 83 -57.05 49.85 -21.52
CA THR A 83 -57.04 50.97 -22.46
C THR A 83 -57.68 52.20 -21.82
N SER A 84 -56.86 53.18 -21.45
CA SER A 84 -57.35 54.48 -20.95
C SER A 84 -57.81 55.40 -22.09
N SER A 85 -58.69 56.36 -21.79
CA SER A 85 -59.13 57.38 -22.76
C SER A 85 -57.95 58.16 -23.36
N HIS A 86 -56.89 58.40 -22.57
CA HIS A 86 -55.67 59.06 -23.04
C HIS A 86 -54.92 58.21 -24.08
N GLN A 87 -54.83 56.89 -23.89
CA GLN A 87 -54.19 55.97 -24.85
C GLN A 87 -54.97 55.87 -26.17
N LEU A 88 -56.30 55.96 -26.14
CA LEU A 88 -57.12 56.01 -27.35
C LEU A 88 -56.89 57.31 -28.14
N HIS A 89 -56.79 58.46 -27.46
CA HIS A 89 -56.42 59.72 -28.12
C HIS A 89 -55.02 59.65 -28.73
N LEU A 90 -54.05 59.06 -28.02
CA LEU A 90 -52.69 58.85 -28.54
C LEU A 90 -52.69 57.98 -29.81
N VAL A 91 -53.51 56.92 -29.87
CA VAL A 91 -53.65 56.07 -31.07
C VAL A 91 -54.25 56.85 -32.24
N VAL A 92 -55.27 57.68 -32.00
CA VAL A 92 -55.90 58.52 -33.03
C VAL A 92 -54.91 59.57 -33.55
N ASP A 93 -54.17 60.23 -32.66
CA ASP A 93 -53.13 61.21 -33.01
C ASP A 93 -52.01 60.53 -33.83
N LEU A 94 -51.59 59.33 -33.44
CA LEU A 94 -50.64 58.48 -34.16
C LEU A 94 -51.09 58.17 -35.59
N ILE A 95 -52.33 57.70 -35.73
CA ILE A 95 -52.91 57.35 -37.04
C ILE A 95 -53.05 58.60 -37.92
N SER A 96 -53.43 59.73 -37.31
CA SER A 96 -53.55 61.03 -38.01
C SER A 96 -52.20 61.61 -38.47
N GLY A 97 -51.09 61.28 -37.79
CA GLY A 97 -49.74 61.69 -38.18
C GLY A 97 -49.15 60.89 -39.36
N LEU A 98 -49.73 59.74 -39.69
CA LEU A 98 -49.26 58.82 -40.74
C LEU A 98 -49.90 59.14 -42.12
N ASN A 99 -49.51 60.28 -42.71
CA ASN A 99 -50.12 60.81 -43.96
C ASN A 99 -49.68 60.17 -45.29
N LYS A 100 -48.94 59.06 -45.28
CA LYS A 100 -48.48 58.38 -46.51
C LYS A 100 -49.16 57.02 -46.67
N ASP A 101 -49.94 56.86 -47.72
CA ASP A 101 -50.58 55.58 -48.06
C ASP A 101 -49.58 54.66 -48.77
N THR A 102 -48.79 53.97 -47.97
CA THR A 102 -47.92 52.88 -48.43
C THR A 102 -48.39 51.58 -47.76
N GLU A 103 -48.29 50.44 -48.46
CA GLU A 103 -48.68 49.12 -47.93
C GLU A 103 -48.25 48.86 -46.46
N PRO A 104 -47.02 49.17 -46.01
CA PRO A 104 -46.61 48.89 -44.64
C PRO A 104 -47.16 49.88 -43.61
N ILE A 105 -47.46 51.13 -44.01
CA ILE A 105 -48.15 52.09 -43.14
C ILE A 105 -49.61 51.69 -42.97
N ASN A 106 -50.24 51.14 -44.02
CA ASN A 106 -51.61 50.63 -43.95
C ASN A 106 -51.73 49.42 -43.01
N LYS A 107 -50.76 48.49 -43.06
CA LYS A 107 -50.68 47.36 -42.10
C LYS A 107 -50.46 47.82 -40.66
N LEU A 108 -49.69 48.89 -40.44
CA LEU A 108 -49.52 49.46 -39.09
C LEU A 108 -50.79 50.15 -38.60
N LYS A 109 -51.50 50.90 -39.46
CA LYS A 109 -52.80 51.51 -39.15
C LYS A 109 -53.84 50.43 -38.79
N GLU A 110 -53.85 49.32 -39.54
CA GLU A 110 -54.70 48.15 -39.25
C GLU A 110 -54.31 47.50 -37.92
N ALA A 111 -53.02 47.30 -37.66
CA ALA A 111 -52.53 46.75 -36.39
C ALA A 111 -52.88 47.62 -35.18
N LEU A 112 -52.85 48.95 -35.31
CA LEU A 112 -53.21 49.87 -34.22
C LEU A 112 -54.73 50.01 -33.99
N SER A 113 -55.56 49.47 -34.89
CA SER A 113 -57.02 49.63 -34.82
C SER A 113 -57.68 48.76 -33.73
N SER A 114 -57.08 47.62 -33.39
CA SER A 114 -57.60 46.70 -32.37
C SER A 114 -56.48 45.92 -31.69
N LYS A 115 -56.73 45.47 -30.46
CA LYS A 115 -55.78 44.62 -29.71
C LYS A 115 -55.47 43.32 -30.45
N GLU A 116 -56.47 42.72 -31.09
CA GLU A 116 -56.34 41.46 -31.85
C GLU A 116 -55.50 41.63 -33.12
N ALA A 117 -55.70 42.74 -33.85
CA ALA A 117 -54.92 43.06 -35.03
C ALA A 117 -53.46 43.37 -34.67
N PHE A 118 -53.24 44.09 -33.57
CA PHE A 118 -51.90 44.37 -33.04
C PHE A 118 -51.17 43.07 -32.66
N GLN A 119 -51.85 42.17 -31.94
CA GLN A 119 -51.30 40.88 -31.53
C GLN A 119 -50.85 40.05 -32.74
N LYS A 120 -51.70 39.91 -33.77
CA LYS A 120 -51.36 39.15 -34.97
C LYS A 120 -50.14 39.75 -35.69
N TYR A 121 -50.13 41.07 -35.86
CA TYR A 121 -49.03 41.75 -36.52
C TYR A 121 -47.70 41.65 -35.74
N TYR A 122 -47.75 41.78 -34.41
CA TYR A 122 -46.57 41.66 -33.54
C TYR A 122 -45.97 40.24 -33.56
N LEU A 123 -46.81 39.21 -33.53
CA LEU A 123 -46.37 37.80 -33.59
C LEU A 123 -45.75 37.46 -34.94
N GLU A 124 -46.41 37.82 -36.06
CA GLU A 124 -45.89 37.60 -37.42
C GLU A 124 -44.50 38.25 -37.61
N LEU A 125 -44.34 39.49 -37.15
CA LEU A 125 -43.07 40.21 -37.24
C LEU A 125 -41.98 39.61 -36.35
N SER A 126 -42.35 39.08 -35.18
CA SER A 126 -41.42 38.42 -34.25
C SER A 126 -40.97 37.06 -34.73
N GLU A 127 -41.85 36.27 -35.35
CA GLU A 127 -41.50 34.99 -35.97
C GLU A 127 -40.57 35.19 -37.18
N LEU A 128 -40.88 36.16 -38.05
CA LEU A 128 -40.03 36.52 -39.19
C LEU A 128 -38.63 36.97 -38.73
N ALA A 129 -38.58 37.82 -37.71
CA ALA A 129 -37.33 38.28 -37.12
C ALA A 129 -36.51 37.11 -36.53
N MET A 130 -37.14 36.27 -35.72
CA MET A 130 -36.49 35.11 -35.11
C MET A 130 -35.97 34.12 -36.17
N GLY A 131 -36.76 33.83 -37.21
CA GLY A 131 -36.39 32.94 -38.33
C GLY A 131 -35.18 33.47 -39.10
N THR A 132 -35.17 34.76 -39.40
CA THR A 132 -34.06 35.43 -40.10
C THR A 132 -32.78 35.36 -39.26
N TYR A 133 -32.87 35.57 -37.94
CA TYR A 133 -31.72 35.44 -37.04
C TYR A 133 -31.16 34.01 -36.94
N LYS A 134 -32.03 32.98 -37.01
CA LYS A 134 -31.61 31.57 -37.04
C LYS A 134 -30.86 31.24 -38.33
N ILE A 135 -31.39 31.64 -39.49
CA ILE A 135 -30.76 31.39 -40.81
C ILE A 135 -29.37 32.06 -40.91
N ILE A 136 -29.22 33.26 -40.35
CA ILE A 136 -27.95 34.01 -40.35
C ILE A 136 -26.93 33.44 -39.33
N GLY A 137 -27.32 32.45 -38.51
CA GLY A 137 -26.45 31.87 -37.49
C GLY A 137 -26.24 32.80 -36.28
N ARG A 138 -27.16 33.74 -36.02
CA ARG A 138 -27.17 34.63 -34.85
C ARG A 138 -28.23 34.17 -33.84
N VAL A 139 -28.04 32.95 -33.35
CA VAL A 139 -29.01 32.25 -32.49
C VAL A 139 -29.28 33.02 -31.18
N ARG A 140 -28.28 33.70 -30.59
CA ARG A 140 -28.49 34.56 -29.40
C ARG A 140 -29.57 35.62 -29.59
N CYS A 141 -29.54 36.31 -30.73
CA CYS A 141 -30.55 37.33 -31.06
C CYS A 141 -31.92 36.70 -31.25
N ALA A 142 -31.98 35.51 -31.87
CA ALA A 142 -33.23 34.76 -31.98
C ALA A 142 -33.78 34.34 -30.60
N ARG A 143 -32.92 33.89 -29.68
CA ARG A 143 -33.32 33.55 -28.30
C ARG A 143 -33.75 34.77 -27.50
N GLN A 144 -33.11 35.92 -27.70
CA GLN A 144 -33.52 37.17 -27.05
C GLN A 144 -34.93 37.59 -27.50
N ILE A 145 -35.25 37.48 -28.80
CA ILE A 145 -36.62 37.70 -29.29
C ILE A 145 -37.58 36.65 -28.71
N GLY A 146 -37.16 35.39 -28.65
CA GLY A 146 -37.92 34.32 -28.00
C GLY A 146 -38.25 34.62 -26.52
N ARG A 147 -37.32 35.23 -25.76
CA ARG A 147 -37.58 35.68 -24.39
C ARG A 147 -38.67 36.76 -24.34
N HIS A 148 -38.61 37.78 -25.21
CA HIS A 148 -39.66 38.80 -25.27
C HIS A 148 -41.02 38.22 -25.65
N LEU A 149 -41.05 37.22 -26.54
CA LEU A 149 -42.26 36.47 -26.85
C LEU A 149 -42.75 35.64 -25.66
N ALA A 150 -41.85 35.05 -24.87
CA ALA A 150 -42.24 34.36 -23.64
C ALA A 150 -42.91 35.32 -22.65
N ASP A 151 -42.34 36.51 -22.42
CA ASP A 151 -42.94 37.55 -21.59
C ASP A 151 -44.35 37.92 -22.10
N TYR A 152 -44.53 38.02 -23.42
CA TYR A 152 -45.83 38.26 -24.05
C TYR A 152 -46.83 37.13 -23.81
N TYR A 153 -46.42 35.88 -24.03
CA TYR A 153 -47.27 34.69 -23.82
C TYR A 153 -47.63 34.48 -22.35
N MET A 154 -46.75 34.82 -21.42
CA MET A 154 -47.06 34.78 -19.98
C MET A 154 -48.20 35.75 -19.62
N LYS A 155 -48.23 36.94 -20.22
CA LYS A 155 -49.32 37.91 -20.04
C LYS A 155 -50.63 37.45 -20.70
N LEU A 156 -50.56 36.75 -21.83
CA LEU A 156 -51.73 36.11 -22.45
C LEU A 156 -52.28 34.90 -21.67
N GLY A 157 -51.56 34.40 -20.67
CA GLY A 157 -51.90 33.15 -19.97
C GLY A 157 -51.56 31.88 -20.77
N GLU A 158 -50.83 31.99 -21.88
CA GLU A 158 -50.37 30.84 -22.68
C GLU A 158 -49.04 30.27 -22.15
N TRP A 159 -49.07 29.75 -20.93
CA TRP A 159 -47.88 29.31 -20.17
C TRP A 159 -47.03 28.23 -20.88
N GLN A 160 -47.65 27.33 -21.65
CA GLN A 160 -46.95 26.24 -22.33
C GLN A 160 -46.05 26.73 -23.47
N LYS A 161 -46.48 27.74 -24.24
CA LYS A 161 -45.65 28.35 -25.29
C LYS A 161 -44.52 29.15 -24.67
N ALA A 162 -44.81 29.92 -23.62
CA ALA A 162 -43.79 30.65 -22.86
C ALA A 162 -42.68 29.72 -22.32
N GLU A 163 -43.05 28.58 -21.69
CA GLU A 163 -42.10 27.58 -21.18
C GLU A 163 -41.10 27.15 -22.27
N SER A 164 -41.60 26.86 -23.48
CA SER A 164 -40.77 26.39 -24.59
C SER A 164 -39.70 27.41 -25.01
N PHE A 165 -40.07 28.68 -25.11
CA PHE A 165 -39.14 29.77 -25.46
C PHE A 165 -38.12 30.02 -24.34
N LEU A 166 -38.55 29.96 -23.08
CA LEU A 166 -37.67 30.16 -21.93
C LEU A 166 -36.66 29.01 -21.79
N GLN A 167 -37.08 27.75 -21.94
CA GLN A 167 -36.16 26.59 -21.92
C GLN A 167 -35.10 26.67 -23.01
N ASP A 168 -35.50 27.14 -24.18
CA ASP A 168 -34.62 27.34 -25.33
C ASP A 168 -33.58 28.44 -25.10
N ALA A 169 -33.95 29.50 -24.37
CA ALA A 169 -33.04 30.56 -23.94
C ALA A 169 -32.11 30.08 -22.81
N LEU A 170 -32.66 29.37 -21.82
CA LEU A 170 -31.92 28.80 -20.69
C LEU A 170 -30.77 27.90 -21.15
N LYS A 171 -31.02 27.00 -22.12
CA LYS A 171 -29.99 26.12 -22.70
C LYS A 171 -28.82 26.88 -23.31
N VAL A 172 -29.08 28.04 -23.90
CA VAL A 172 -28.04 28.89 -24.50
C VAL A 172 -27.28 29.65 -23.42
N TYR A 173 -27.97 30.24 -22.45
CA TYR A 173 -27.32 30.98 -21.36
C TYR A 173 -26.44 30.09 -20.49
N LYS A 174 -26.90 28.89 -20.12
CA LYS A 174 -26.09 27.93 -19.34
C LYS A 174 -24.83 27.48 -20.10
N ARG A 175 -24.96 27.14 -21.39
CA ARG A 175 -23.80 26.72 -22.20
C ARG A 175 -22.74 27.82 -22.33
N GLU A 176 -23.20 29.07 -22.38
CA GLU A 176 -22.34 30.23 -22.56
C GLU A 176 -21.82 30.81 -21.24
N GLY A 177 -22.19 30.23 -20.09
CA GLY A 177 -21.78 30.67 -18.76
C GLY A 177 -22.45 31.97 -18.29
N TRP A 178 -23.62 32.32 -18.82
CA TRP A 178 -24.41 33.47 -18.36
C TRP A 178 -25.32 33.09 -17.19
N ASP A 179 -24.72 32.73 -16.06
CA ASP A 179 -25.43 32.12 -14.93
C ASP A 179 -26.50 33.04 -14.32
N MET A 180 -26.20 34.34 -14.14
CA MET A 180 -27.21 35.32 -13.68
C MET A 180 -28.46 35.38 -14.58
N LEU A 181 -28.27 35.34 -15.90
CA LEU A 181 -29.39 35.36 -16.84
C LEU A 181 -30.12 34.01 -16.87
N ALA A 182 -29.40 32.91 -16.71
CA ALA A 182 -29.98 31.58 -16.62
C ALA A 182 -30.87 31.44 -15.37
N ASP A 183 -30.42 31.94 -14.23
CA ASP A 183 -31.18 31.92 -12.97
C ASP A 183 -32.45 32.76 -13.05
N GLN A 184 -32.37 33.96 -13.66
CA GLN A 184 -33.56 34.77 -13.92
C GLN A 184 -34.57 34.02 -14.82
N MET A 185 -34.10 33.30 -15.84
CA MET A 185 -35.00 32.49 -16.68
C MET A 185 -35.60 31.31 -15.93
N GLN A 186 -34.90 30.74 -14.95
CA GLN A 186 -35.45 29.69 -14.09
C GLN A 186 -36.59 30.19 -13.21
N VAL A 187 -36.50 31.43 -12.72
CA VAL A 187 -37.61 32.08 -11.98
C VAL A 187 -38.86 32.22 -12.86
N ASP A 188 -38.70 32.67 -14.11
CA ASP A 188 -39.80 32.81 -15.05
C ASP A 188 -40.38 31.43 -15.45
N ILE A 189 -39.53 30.41 -15.62
CA ILE A 189 -39.95 29.02 -15.87
C ILE A 189 -40.71 28.44 -14.67
N ALA A 190 -40.24 28.66 -13.45
CA ALA A 190 -40.93 28.21 -12.24
C ALA A 190 -42.31 28.85 -12.13
N ARG A 191 -42.45 30.14 -12.48
CA ARG A 191 -43.76 30.81 -12.58
C ARG A 191 -44.68 30.12 -13.58
N CYS A 192 -44.19 29.77 -14.77
CA CYS A 192 -44.97 28.98 -15.74
C CYS A 192 -45.38 27.62 -15.18
N HIS A 193 -44.49 26.92 -14.46
CA HIS A 193 -44.78 25.60 -13.88
C HIS A 193 -45.81 25.65 -12.74
N ARG A 194 -45.85 26.74 -11.95
CA ARG A 194 -46.87 26.97 -10.92
C ARG A 194 -48.26 27.04 -11.55
N GLU A 195 -48.40 27.83 -12.61
CA GLU A 195 -49.68 28.02 -13.30
C GLU A 195 -50.12 26.77 -14.08
N LEU A 196 -49.16 26.00 -14.62
CA LEU A 196 -49.41 24.72 -15.29
C LEU A 196 -49.68 23.55 -14.32
N LYS A 197 -49.59 23.75 -12.99
CA LYS A 197 -49.78 22.73 -11.93
C LYS A 197 -48.96 21.45 -12.14
N ASN A 198 -47.76 21.57 -12.71
CA ASN A 198 -46.87 20.43 -12.91
C ASN A 198 -45.87 20.33 -11.75
N ASN A 199 -46.26 19.64 -10.69
CA ASN A 199 -45.48 19.56 -9.44
C ASN A 199 -44.07 18.97 -9.66
N GLN A 200 -43.90 17.95 -10.51
CA GLN A 200 -42.59 17.33 -10.74
C GLN A 200 -41.60 18.27 -11.44
N LYS A 201 -42.06 19.05 -12.42
CA LYS A 201 -41.22 20.05 -13.08
C LYS A 201 -40.97 21.26 -12.17
N LEU A 202 -41.99 21.67 -11.43
CA LEU A 202 -41.90 22.77 -10.48
C LEU A 202 -40.84 22.51 -9.41
N VAL A 203 -40.79 21.30 -8.83
CA VAL A 203 -39.77 20.91 -7.85
C VAL A 203 -38.35 21.05 -8.43
N ARG A 204 -38.12 20.61 -9.67
CA ARG A 204 -36.80 20.73 -10.31
C ARG A 204 -36.39 22.19 -10.53
N SER A 205 -37.31 23.03 -11.00
CA SER A 205 -37.05 24.45 -11.24
C SER A 205 -36.84 25.23 -9.93
N THR A 206 -37.63 24.93 -8.89
CA THR A 206 -37.52 25.57 -7.56
C THR A 206 -36.29 25.14 -6.78
N LEU A 207 -35.86 23.87 -6.88
CA LEU A 207 -34.57 23.40 -6.38
C LEU A 207 -33.41 24.20 -6.97
N HIS A 208 -33.44 24.46 -8.27
CA HIS A 208 -32.42 25.28 -8.93
C HIS A 208 -32.40 26.73 -8.42
N ILE A 209 -33.58 27.30 -8.15
CA ILE A 209 -33.70 28.65 -7.57
C ILE A 209 -33.11 28.68 -6.16
N ALA A 210 -33.39 27.67 -5.34
CA ALA A 210 -32.86 27.60 -3.97
C ALA A 210 -31.32 27.53 -3.93
N CYS A 211 -30.70 26.88 -4.92
CA CYS A 211 -29.25 26.69 -5.01
C CYS A 211 -28.49 27.81 -5.70
N SER A 212 -29.17 28.80 -6.30
CA SER A 212 -28.52 29.88 -7.04
C SER A 212 -27.73 30.81 -6.11
N GLU A 213 -26.51 31.17 -6.51
CA GLU A 213 -25.70 32.19 -5.81
C GLU A 213 -26.08 33.63 -6.18
N PHE A 214 -26.72 33.82 -7.35
CA PHE A 214 -26.97 35.14 -7.93
C PHE A 214 -28.36 35.71 -7.58
N LEU A 215 -29.24 34.90 -7.01
CA LEU A 215 -30.59 35.32 -6.61
C LEU A 215 -30.63 35.83 -5.16
N PRO A 216 -31.54 36.78 -4.83
CA PRO A 216 -31.70 37.26 -3.46
C PRO A 216 -32.05 36.13 -2.47
N GLU A 217 -31.53 36.23 -1.25
CA GLU A 217 -31.72 35.23 -0.18
C GLU A 217 -33.21 34.94 0.09
N GLU A 218 -34.06 35.98 0.12
CA GLU A 218 -35.50 35.84 0.35
C GLU A 218 -36.17 34.88 -0.65
N VAL A 219 -35.78 34.98 -1.93
CA VAL A 219 -36.31 34.14 -3.01
C VAL A 219 -35.84 32.70 -2.84
N ARG A 220 -34.58 32.50 -2.42
CA ARG A 220 -34.00 31.17 -2.18
C ARG A 220 -34.67 30.45 -1.01
N HIS A 221 -34.86 31.14 0.11
CA HIS A 221 -35.56 30.59 1.27
C HIS A 221 -37.03 30.25 0.94
N SER A 222 -37.72 31.13 0.20
CA SER A 222 -39.08 30.85 -0.25
C SER A 222 -39.15 29.61 -1.15
N ALA A 223 -38.20 29.47 -2.08
CA ALA A 223 -38.13 28.32 -2.98
C ALA A 223 -37.85 27.01 -2.22
N GLN A 224 -36.95 27.01 -1.23
CA GLN A 224 -36.70 25.82 -0.41
C GLN A 224 -37.94 25.38 0.39
N LYS A 225 -38.68 26.33 0.99
CA LYS A 225 -39.93 26.02 1.70
C LYS A 225 -40.98 25.42 0.75
N GLU A 226 -41.09 25.95 -0.46
CA GLU A 226 -41.98 25.44 -1.51
C GLU A 226 -41.60 24.00 -1.89
N VAL A 227 -40.31 23.71 -2.10
CA VAL A 227 -39.82 22.33 -2.38
C VAL A 227 -40.18 21.37 -1.25
N ILE A 228 -39.93 21.74 0.01
CA ILE A 228 -40.22 20.86 1.16
C ILE A 228 -41.72 20.58 1.27
N SER A 229 -42.57 21.57 0.98
CA SER A 229 -44.02 21.38 0.97
C SER A 229 -44.48 20.43 -0.14
N LEU A 230 -43.99 20.62 -1.36
CA LEU A 230 -44.33 19.79 -2.52
C LEU A 230 -43.77 18.37 -2.40
N ALA A 231 -42.63 18.20 -1.74
CA ALA A 231 -42.01 16.91 -1.52
C ALA A 231 -42.87 16.00 -0.60
N GLN A 232 -43.61 16.58 0.35
CA GLN A 232 -44.53 15.82 1.22
C GLN A 232 -45.67 15.15 0.44
N ASP A 233 -46.05 15.71 -0.70
CA ASP A 233 -47.12 15.21 -1.58
C ASP A 233 -46.62 14.12 -2.54
N LEU A 234 -45.30 13.92 -2.66
CA LEU A 234 -44.67 12.98 -3.60
C LEU A 234 -44.28 11.63 -2.97
N ARG A 235 -44.78 11.32 -1.76
CA ARG A 235 -44.36 10.14 -0.97
C ARG A 235 -44.51 8.78 -1.68
N ASP A 236 -45.48 8.63 -2.58
CA ASP A 236 -45.75 7.33 -3.23
C ASP A 236 -44.80 7.01 -4.40
N CYS A 237 -44.17 8.02 -5.01
CA CYS A 237 -43.25 7.85 -6.15
C CYS A 237 -42.08 8.85 -6.02
N PRO A 238 -40.89 8.40 -5.55
CA PRO A 238 -39.78 9.32 -5.33
C PRO A 238 -39.31 9.96 -6.63
N LEU A 239 -39.19 11.28 -6.63
CA LEU A 239 -38.71 12.02 -7.79
C LEU A 239 -37.20 11.86 -7.91
N LEU A 240 -36.72 11.23 -8.98
CA LEU A 240 -35.30 11.14 -9.28
C LEU A 240 -34.77 12.48 -9.82
N VAL A 241 -33.75 13.01 -9.15
CA VAL A 241 -33.07 14.26 -9.47
C VAL A 241 -31.56 14.06 -9.44
N SER A 242 -30.81 14.81 -10.24
CA SER A 242 -29.34 14.82 -10.17
C SER A 242 -28.90 15.49 -8.86
N CYS A 243 -27.89 14.96 -8.17
CA CYS A 243 -27.33 15.61 -6.97
C CYS A 243 -26.83 17.02 -7.28
N GLN A 244 -26.14 17.22 -8.40
CA GLN A 244 -25.69 18.54 -8.82
C GLN A 244 -26.81 19.28 -9.55
N PRO A 245 -27.03 20.58 -9.22
CA PRO A 245 -26.12 21.48 -8.48
C PRO A 245 -26.42 21.61 -6.97
N VAL A 246 -27.35 20.83 -6.42
CA VAL A 246 -27.84 20.96 -5.03
C VAL A 246 -26.78 20.54 -4.01
N PHE A 247 -26.16 19.38 -4.25
CA PHE A 247 -25.12 18.80 -3.42
C PHE A 247 -23.85 18.59 -4.26
N TRP A 248 -22.76 19.23 -3.84
CA TRP A 248 -21.46 19.06 -4.44
C TRP A 248 -20.66 18.03 -3.65
N ILE A 249 -20.39 16.87 -4.24
CA ILE A 249 -19.52 15.86 -3.64
C ILE A 249 -18.07 16.32 -3.79
N GLU A 250 -17.39 16.55 -2.66
CA GLU A 250 -15.97 16.89 -2.67
C GLU A 250 -15.11 15.62 -2.65
N LYS A 251 -15.41 14.71 -1.71
CA LYS A 251 -14.60 13.51 -1.47
C LYS A 251 -15.47 12.36 -0.96
N VAL A 252 -15.14 11.15 -1.42
CA VAL A 252 -15.65 9.89 -0.88
C VAL A 252 -14.44 9.01 -0.60
N LEU A 253 -14.23 8.64 0.67
CA LEU A 253 -13.06 7.89 1.10
C LEU A 253 -13.50 6.74 2.02
N PRO A 254 -13.18 5.47 1.69
CA PRO A 254 -13.31 4.39 2.66
C PRO A 254 -12.35 4.64 3.83
N ALA A 255 -12.74 4.19 5.02
CA ALA A 255 -11.89 4.31 6.21
C ALA A 255 -10.58 3.53 6.06
N ASP A 256 -10.64 2.37 5.41
CA ASP A 256 -9.50 1.48 5.15
C ASP A 256 -9.53 0.97 3.70
N ASP A 257 -8.34 0.68 3.15
CA ASP A 257 -8.21 0.04 1.83
C ASP A 257 -8.62 -1.44 1.85
N CYS A 258 -8.66 -2.04 3.05
CA CYS A 258 -9.00 -3.44 3.26
C CYS A 258 -9.97 -3.60 4.45
N PHE A 259 -11.10 -4.25 4.21
CA PHE A 259 -12.09 -4.57 5.24
C PHE A 259 -12.17 -6.07 5.49
N ILE A 260 -12.55 -6.45 6.71
CA ILE A 260 -12.72 -7.85 7.11
C ILE A 260 -14.18 -8.25 6.88
N LEU A 261 -14.37 -9.42 6.29
CA LEU A 261 -15.68 -10.01 6.02
C LEU A 261 -16.51 -10.13 7.33
N HIS A 262 -17.80 -9.77 7.26
CA HIS A 262 -18.73 -9.64 8.40
C HIS A 262 -18.43 -8.55 9.43
N HIS A 263 -17.38 -7.75 9.30
CA HIS A 263 -17.20 -6.58 10.16
C HIS A 263 -17.89 -5.33 9.59
N GLN A 264 -18.21 -4.38 10.47
CA GLN A 264 -18.69 -3.07 10.05
C GLN A 264 -17.57 -2.32 9.32
N CYS A 265 -17.90 -1.85 8.13
CA CYS A 265 -17.03 -1.09 7.25
C CYS A 265 -17.53 0.36 7.22
N HIS A 266 -16.62 1.32 7.16
CA HIS A 266 -16.93 2.74 7.21
C HIS A 266 -16.49 3.45 5.93
N VAL A 267 -17.33 4.36 5.42
CA VAL A 267 -17.01 5.26 4.31
C VAL A 267 -17.35 6.69 4.70
N TYR A 268 -16.37 7.58 4.55
CA TYR A 268 -16.51 9.00 4.81
C TYR A 268 -16.89 9.75 3.54
N LEU A 269 -18.06 10.39 3.58
CA LEU A 269 -18.56 11.27 2.53
C LEU A 269 -18.39 12.72 2.98
N THR A 270 -17.69 13.53 2.17
CA THR A 270 -17.64 14.99 2.31
C THR A 270 -18.41 15.63 1.16
N LEU A 271 -19.49 16.32 1.50
CA LEU A 271 -20.37 16.98 0.54
C LEU A 271 -20.67 18.41 0.96
N LYS A 272 -20.88 19.29 -0.01
CA LYS A 272 -21.27 20.68 0.21
C LYS A 272 -22.72 20.90 -0.24
N SER A 273 -23.57 21.39 0.66
CA SER A 273 -24.97 21.73 0.42
C SER A 273 -25.10 23.19 -0.01
N MET A 274 -25.74 23.44 -1.15
CA MET A 274 -26.00 24.79 -1.66
C MET A 274 -27.35 25.37 -1.20
N LEU A 275 -28.09 24.62 -0.37
CA LEU A 275 -29.38 25.06 0.17
C LEU A 275 -29.19 26.07 1.31
N PRO A 276 -30.06 27.10 1.41
CA PRO A 276 -29.93 28.15 2.41
C PRO A 276 -30.30 27.71 3.83
N ASP A 277 -31.26 26.79 4.01
CA ASP A 277 -31.65 26.24 5.31
C ASP A 277 -31.21 24.77 5.48
N PRO A 278 -30.99 24.28 6.73
CA PRO A 278 -30.70 22.87 6.99
C PRO A 278 -31.79 21.92 6.48
N VAL A 279 -31.38 20.74 6.01
CA VAL A 279 -32.30 19.73 5.47
C VAL A 279 -32.06 18.37 6.10
N HIS A 280 -33.14 17.76 6.57
CA HIS A 280 -33.15 16.39 7.07
C HIS A 280 -33.18 15.39 5.91
N CYS A 281 -32.13 14.58 5.79
CA CYS A 281 -32.04 13.44 4.89
C CYS A 281 -32.50 12.17 5.60
N ASN A 282 -33.47 11.47 5.03
CA ASN A 282 -33.98 10.20 5.54
C ASN A 282 -32.88 9.13 5.53
N ALA A 283 -32.17 9.05 4.40
CA ALA A 283 -31.08 8.11 4.20
C ALA A 283 -30.05 8.66 3.20
N VAL A 284 -28.79 8.38 3.48
CA VAL A 284 -27.65 8.58 2.57
C VAL A 284 -27.11 7.19 2.26
N ARG A 285 -27.07 6.82 0.98
CA ARG A 285 -26.66 5.48 0.53
C ARG A 285 -25.60 5.57 -0.55
N ILE A 286 -24.55 4.76 -0.45
CA ILE A 286 -23.58 4.57 -1.54
C ILE A 286 -23.60 3.10 -1.93
N SER A 287 -23.83 2.82 -3.22
CA SER A 287 -23.75 1.46 -3.76
C SER A 287 -22.29 1.02 -3.92
N ALA A 288 -22.04 -0.24 -3.60
CA ALA A 288 -20.76 -0.90 -3.83
C ALA A 288 -20.98 -2.11 -4.76
N THR A 289 -20.24 -2.19 -5.86
CA THR A 289 -20.32 -3.31 -6.80
C THR A 289 -19.08 -4.18 -6.74
N LEU A 290 -19.28 -5.49 -6.75
CA LEU A 290 -18.21 -6.47 -6.78
C LEU A 290 -17.59 -6.48 -8.19
N GLN A 291 -16.29 -6.18 -8.27
CA GLN A 291 -15.57 -6.27 -9.53
C GLN A 291 -15.28 -7.74 -9.87
N PRO A 292 -15.69 -8.23 -11.05
CA PRO A 292 -15.30 -9.56 -11.49
C PRO A 292 -13.77 -9.64 -11.60
N THR A 293 -13.19 -10.69 -11.03
CA THR A 293 -11.75 -10.99 -10.99
C THR A 293 -11.17 -11.27 -12.38
N SER A 294 -11.11 -10.25 -13.22
CA SER A 294 -10.48 -10.27 -14.54
C SER A 294 -9.70 -8.97 -14.78
N TYR A 295 -8.92 -8.54 -13.80
CA TYR A 295 -7.80 -7.62 -14.04
C TYR A 295 -6.56 -8.13 -13.32
N ASN A 296 -5.61 -8.59 -14.13
CA ASN A 296 -4.29 -9.02 -13.69
C ASN A 296 -3.60 -7.91 -12.89
N ASN A 297 -3.02 -8.33 -11.77
CA ASN A 297 -2.00 -7.62 -11.03
C ASN A 297 -0.95 -7.03 -11.98
N SER A 298 -0.97 -5.71 -12.11
CA SER A 298 0.19 -4.94 -12.54
C SER A 298 0.36 -3.79 -11.57
N ARG A 299 0.86 -4.13 -10.38
CA ARG A 299 1.67 -3.21 -9.58
C ARG A 299 2.86 -2.79 -10.44
N ARG A 300 2.75 -1.65 -11.12
CA ARG A 300 3.91 -0.83 -11.47
C ARG A 300 3.75 0.48 -10.74
N GLY A 301 4.67 0.71 -9.80
CA GLY A 301 4.81 1.99 -9.12
C GLY A 301 4.88 3.11 -10.14
N ILE A 302 3.98 4.08 -10.00
CA ILE A 302 4.03 5.31 -10.77
C ILE A 302 5.09 6.17 -10.11
N ASN A 303 6.32 6.08 -10.63
CA ASN A 303 7.36 7.06 -10.38
C ASN A 303 6.88 8.42 -10.93
N LEU A 304 6.57 9.33 -10.02
CA LEU A 304 6.29 10.74 -10.25
C LEU A 304 7.56 11.48 -10.68
N THR A 305 8.09 11.28 -11.89
CA THR A 305 9.14 12.18 -12.44
C THR A 305 9.36 12.21 -13.96
N GLU A 306 8.74 11.38 -14.80
CA GLU A 306 9.13 11.31 -16.24
C GLU A 306 8.04 11.63 -17.28
N ALA A 307 6.99 12.39 -16.92
CA ALA A 307 5.97 12.85 -17.88
C ALA A 307 6.14 14.30 -18.37
N ARG A 308 7.35 14.87 -18.32
CA ARG A 308 7.70 16.15 -18.96
C ARG A 308 8.81 15.94 -19.97
N LYS A 309 8.43 15.48 -21.18
CA LYS A 309 9.08 15.74 -22.48
C LYS A 309 8.72 14.61 -23.45
N ARG A 310 7.63 14.79 -24.20
CA ARG A 310 7.46 14.34 -25.61
C ARG A 310 5.98 14.45 -25.98
N SER A 311 5.59 15.62 -26.51
CA SER A 311 4.46 15.72 -27.43
C SER A 311 4.48 17.09 -28.11
N THR A 312 5.47 17.28 -28.99
CA THR A 312 5.35 18.22 -30.11
C THR A 312 5.15 17.39 -31.37
N ARG A 313 4.10 17.73 -32.13
CA ARG A 313 3.72 17.24 -33.47
C ARG A 313 3.02 15.88 -33.56
N ARG A 314 1.68 15.92 -33.64
CA ARG A 314 0.89 15.69 -34.87
C ARG A 314 -0.60 15.62 -34.50
N ARG A 315 -1.31 16.76 -34.60
CA ARG A 315 -2.77 16.77 -34.65
C ARG A 315 -3.18 16.40 -36.08
N ARG A 316 -3.53 15.13 -36.29
CA ARG A 316 -4.48 14.75 -37.35
C ARG A 316 -5.84 14.65 -36.69
N HIS A 317 -6.82 15.33 -37.26
CA HIS A 317 -8.22 15.18 -36.91
C HIS A 317 -8.65 13.74 -37.23
N SER A 318 -8.93 12.95 -36.21
CA SER A 318 -9.69 11.72 -36.30
C SER A 318 -10.86 11.83 -35.35
N SER A 319 -12.05 11.84 -35.92
CA SER A 319 -13.35 11.71 -35.27
C SER A 319 -13.40 10.37 -34.53
N THR A 320 -13.30 10.43 -33.21
CA THR A 320 -13.68 9.31 -32.35
C THR A 320 -14.38 9.92 -31.15
N THR A 321 -15.70 9.74 -31.12
CA THR A 321 -16.61 10.08 -30.04
C THR A 321 -16.14 9.40 -28.75
N SER A 322 -15.40 10.12 -27.92
CA SER A 322 -15.26 9.77 -26.51
C SER A 322 -16.59 10.06 -25.81
N VAL A 323 -17.17 9.01 -25.25
CA VAL A 323 -18.37 9.03 -24.40
C VAL A 323 -17.97 9.63 -23.04
N SER A 324 -17.70 10.93 -23.02
CA SER A 324 -17.69 11.74 -21.82
C SER A 324 -18.93 12.62 -21.90
N GLY A 325 -20.00 12.21 -21.22
CA GLY A 325 -21.13 13.10 -20.99
C GLY A 325 -20.62 14.31 -20.22
N ILE A 326 -20.65 15.48 -20.85
CA ILE A 326 -20.54 16.72 -20.10
C ILE A 326 -21.86 16.82 -19.34
N GLU A 327 -21.82 16.57 -18.03
CA GLU A 327 -22.92 16.87 -17.14
C GLU A 327 -23.27 18.35 -17.33
N PHE A 328 -24.54 18.65 -17.62
CA PHE A 328 -25.06 20.00 -17.88
C PHE A 328 -24.88 20.99 -16.71
N TYR A 329 -24.23 20.55 -15.63
CA TYR A 329 -23.99 21.26 -14.37
C TYR A 329 -22.51 21.49 -14.05
N ASN A 330 -21.59 21.09 -14.94
CA ASN A 330 -20.24 21.64 -14.88
C ASN A 330 -20.34 23.11 -15.29
N HIS A 331 -20.32 24.01 -14.30
CA HIS A 331 -20.01 25.40 -14.56
C HIS A 331 -18.80 25.44 -15.48
N VAL A 332 -18.83 26.37 -16.44
CA VAL A 332 -17.74 26.71 -17.36
C VAL A 332 -16.41 27.00 -16.60
N GLN A 333 -16.42 27.04 -15.26
CA GLN A 333 -15.24 27.01 -14.41
C GLN A 333 -14.27 25.86 -14.69
N GLN A 334 -14.71 24.65 -15.10
CA GLN A 334 -13.76 23.58 -15.43
C GLN A 334 -13.05 23.77 -16.79
N SER A 335 -13.57 24.62 -17.68
CA SER A 335 -12.85 25.00 -18.92
C SER A 335 -11.99 26.25 -18.75
N LEU A 336 -12.11 26.99 -17.64
CA LEU A 336 -11.23 28.12 -17.33
C LEU A 336 -9.81 27.67 -16.97
N GLU A 337 -9.63 26.48 -16.39
CA GLU A 337 -8.29 25.96 -16.05
C GLU A 337 -7.48 25.51 -17.28
N THR A 338 -8.14 25.10 -18.37
CA THR A 338 -7.43 24.69 -19.61
C THR A 338 -7.34 25.79 -20.68
N GLN A 339 -7.95 26.96 -20.45
CA GLN A 339 -7.88 28.10 -21.38
C GLN A 339 -7.74 29.46 -20.69
N ASN A 340 -6.89 29.57 -19.66
CA ASN A 340 -6.23 30.85 -19.38
C ASN A 340 -5.19 31.17 -20.48
N GLN A 341 -5.64 31.25 -21.73
CA GLN A 341 -4.96 32.12 -22.69
C GLN A 341 -5.36 33.54 -22.31
N LEU A 342 -4.56 34.16 -21.45
CA LEU A 342 -4.55 35.62 -21.33
C LEU A 342 -4.55 36.18 -22.76
N LEU A 343 -5.54 37.02 -23.09
CA LEU A 343 -5.58 37.70 -24.38
C LEU A 343 -4.26 38.46 -24.54
N ASP A 344 -3.44 38.04 -25.50
CA ASP A 344 -2.17 38.70 -25.81
C ASP A 344 -2.47 39.98 -26.59
N LEU A 345 -2.73 41.05 -25.84
CA LEU A 345 -3.10 42.36 -26.34
C LEU A 345 -1.83 43.20 -26.49
N SER A 346 -1.49 43.56 -27.74
CA SER A 346 -0.40 44.50 -28.02
C SER A 346 -0.96 45.84 -28.50
N LEU A 347 -0.30 46.92 -28.08
CA LEU A 347 -0.62 48.27 -28.53
C LEU A 347 0.12 48.53 -29.84
N GLN A 348 -0.62 48.63 -30.94
CA GLN A 348 -0.05 48.97 -32.25
C GLN A 348 -0.26 50.47 -32.50
N ILE A 349 0.85 51.20 -32.53
CA ILE A 349 0.88 52.64 -32.85
C ILE A 349 1.57 52.79 -34.20
N GLU A 350 0.80 53.19 -35.21
CA GLU A 350 1.33 53.54 -36.52
C GLU A 350 1.70 55.03 -36.52
N LYS A 351 2.99 55.32 -36.69
CA LYS A 351 3.52 56.68 -36.84
C LYS A 351 3.86 56.92 -38.30
N ARG A 352 3.61 58.15 -38.79
CA ARG A 352 4.14 58.57 -40.10
C ARG A 352 5.67 58.52 -40.10
N ALA A 353 6.27 58.43 -41.29
CA ALA A 353 7.73 58.32 -41.50
C ALA A 353 8.56 59.36 -40.72
N ASP A 354 7.97 60.52 -40.41
CA ASP A 354 8.61 61.59 -39.64
C ASP A 354 8.62 61.36 -38.11
N ASN A 355 8.08 60.24 -37.63
CA ASN A 355 7.97 59.81 -36.22
C ASN A 355 7.32 60.79 -35.22
N LYS A 356 6.88 61.95 -35.67
CA LYS A 356 6.32 63.05 -34.85
C LYS A 356 4.79 63.04 -34.74
N THR A 357 4.08 62.33 -35.61
CA THR A 357 2.60 62.26 -35.60
C THR A 357 2.12 60.81 -35.68
N ILE A 358 1.20 60.45 -34.78
CA ILE A 358 0.52 59.15 -34.74
C ILE A 358 -0.69 59.24 -35.67
N THR A 359 -0.80 58.32 -36.65
CA THR A 359 -1.95 58.26 -37.57
C THR A 359 -3.07 57.40 -37.03
N THR A 360 -2.73 56.30 -36.37
CA THR A 360 -3.66 55.28 -35.89
C THR A 360 -3.06 54.63 -34.65
N ALA A 361 -3.85 54.53 -33.59
CA ALA A 361 -3.51 53.76 -32.40
C ALA A 361 -4.63 52.75 -32.17
N GLY A 362 -4.28 51.48 -32.04
CA GLY A 362 -5.22 50.38 -31.83
C GLY A 362 -4.63 49.29 -30.96
N ILE A 363 -5.50 48.52 -30.31
CA ILE A 363 -5.11 47.33 -29.56
C ILE A 363 -5.33 46.13 -30.50
N THR A 364 -4.30 45.33 -30.73
CA THR A 364 -4.37 44.13 -31.57
C THR A 364 -4.13 42.87 -30.74
N HIS A 365 -4.83 41.79 -31.08
CA HIS A 365 -4.67 40.49 -30.45
C HIS A 365 -3.96 39.55 -31.44
N HIS A 366 -2.88 38.88 -31.01
CA HIS A 366 -2.08 38.04 -31.90
C HIS A 366 -2.67 36.64 -32.16
N GLY A 367 -3.69 36.21 -31.40
CA GLY A 367 -4.41 34.96 -31.65
C GLY A 367 -5.61 35.11 -32.58
N GLN A 368 -5.92 34.06 -33.36
CA GLN A 368 -7.15 33.99 -34.15
C GLN A 368 -8.36 33.86 -33.21
N LEU A 369 -9.10 34.95 -33.02
CA LEU A 369 -10.41 34.91 -32.36
C LEU A 369 -11.38 34.20 -33.30
N ILE A 370 -11.58 32.91 -33.09
CA ILE A 370 -12.59 32.14 -33.82
C ILE A 370 -13.94 32.49 -33.21
N ARG A 371 -14.89 32.89 -34.06
CA ARG A 371 -16.27 33.10 -33.62
C ARG A 371 -16.81 31.78 -33.09
N MET A 372 -17.24 31.77 -31.83
CA MET A 372 -17.99 30.63 -31.31
C MET A 372 -19.32 30.57 -32.07
N ASP A 373 -19.44 29.60 -32.96
CA ASP A 373 -20.67 29.40 -33.73
C ASP A 373 -21.80 29.09 -32.76
N SER A 374 -22.88 29.86 -32.84
CA SER A 374 -24.01 29.78 -31.91
C SER A 374 -24.89 28.54 -32.13
N ASN A 375 -24.40 27.55 -32.87
CA ASN A 375 -25.18 26.42 -33.34
C ASN A 375 -25.05 25.25 -32.34
N PRO A 376 -26.15 24.78 -31.72
CA PRO A 376 -26.10 23.70 -30.76
C PRO A 376 -25.86 22.35 -31.44
N GLN A 377 -24.69 21.73 -31.25
CA GLN A 377 -24.64 20.26 -31.26
C GLN A 377 -25.34 19.78 -29.99
N GLY A 378 -26.49 19.11 -30.17
CA GLY A 378 -27.33 18.67 -29.07
C GLY A 378 -26.68 17.52 -28.31
N HIS A 379 -26.29 17.75 -27.07
CA HIS A 379 -26.09 16.67 -26.11
C HIS A 379 -27.48 16.24 -25.61
N LYS A 380 -27.79 14.95 -25.74
CA LYS A 380 -28.99 14.37 -25.14
C LYS A 380 -28.73 14.21 -23.64
N GLU A 381 -29.62 14.76 -22.80
CA GLU A 381 -29.65 14.44 -21.37
C GLU A 381 -29.85 12.94 -21.22
N GLN A 382 -28.94 12.28 -20.50
CA GLN A 382 -29.09 10.88 -20.13
C GLN A 382 -30.19 10.75 -19.08
N GLN A 383 -31.03 9.73 -19.21
CA GLN A 383 -32.05 9.43 -18.20
C GLN A 383 -31.34 8.95 -16.93
N LEU A 384 -31.71 9.52 -15.78
CA LEU A 384 -31.24 9.08 -14.47
C LEU A 384 -31.86 7.71 -14.17
N VAL A 385 -31.02 6.71 -13.96
CA VAL A 385 -31.43 5.35 -13.57
C VAL A 385 -30.75 5.02 -12.25
N LYS A 386 -31.52 4.48 -11.31
CA LYS A 386 -31.02 3.98 -10.03
C LYS A 386 -30.35 2.63 -10.27
N GLU A 387 -29.10 2.48 -9.85
CA GLU A 387 -28.34 1.23 -9.97
C GLU A 387 -28.74 0.21 -8.89
N ASP A 388 -28.10 -0.96 -8.90
CA ASP A 388 -28.34 -2.02 -7.93
C ASP A 388 -27.69 -1.65 -6.58
N PHE A 389 -28.51 -1.50 -5.55
CA PHE A 389 -28.12 -1.24 -4.16
C PHE A 389 -28.10 -2.53 -3.34
N GLU A 390 -27.46 -3.58 -3.87
CA GLU A 390 -27.34 -4.88 -3.17
C GLU A 390 -26.34 -4.79 -2.00
N PHE A 391 -25.16 -4.22 -2.24
CA PHE A 391 -24.21 -3.86 -1.18
C PHE A 391 -24.19 -2.35 -0.99
N VAL A 392 -24.46 -1.90 0.23
CA VAL A 392 -24.70 -0.48 0.52
C VAL A 392 -23.98 -0.05 1.77
N PHE A 393 -23.40 1.15 1.71
CA PHE A 393 -23.07 1.93 2.89
C PHE A 393 -24.21 2.89 3.17
N GLU A 394 -24.81 2.82 4.36
CA GLU A 394 -26.00 3.60 4.73
C GLU A 394 -25.74 4.42 6.01
N ALA A 395 -26.26 5.65 6.01
CA ALA A 395 -26.54 6.41 7.23
C ALA A 395 -27.99 6.91 7.16
N THR A 396 -28.73 6.74 8.25
CA THR A 396 -30.13 7.15 8.36
C THR A 396 -30.27 8.39 9.24
N GLY A 397 -31.22 9.27 8.89
CA GLY A 397 -31.57 10.46 9.68
C GLY A 397 -30.42 11.48 9.80
N VAL A 398 -29.83 11.88 8.67
CA VAL A 398 -28.70 12.83 8.63
C VAL A 398 -29.20 14.25 8.38
N ASP A 399 -28.89 15.20 9.26
CA ASP A 399 -29.17 16.61 9.04
C ASP A 399 -28.02 17.29 8.28
N LEU A 400 -28.28 17.72 7.05
CA LEU A 400 -27.31 18.45 6.23
C LEU A 400 -27.45 19.95 6.48
N MET A 401 -26.37 20.56 6.94
CA MET A 401 -26.24 22.01 7.14
C MET A 401 -25.89 22.72 5.82
N PRO A 402 -26.21 24.00 5.66
CA PRO A 402 -25.70 24.81 4.55
C PRO A 402 -24.17 24.82 4.53
N GLY A 403 -23.55 24.64 3.36
CA GLY A 403 -22.09 24.53 3.24
C GLY A 403 -21.56 23.10 3.42
N ASP A 404 -20.40 22.95 4.05
CA ASP A 404 -19.66 21.69 4.09
C ASP A 404 -20.21 20.73 5.16
N ASN A 405 -20.44 19.48 4.77
CA ASN A 405 -20.97 18.42 5.62
C ASN A 405 -20.08 17.17 5.51
N LYS A 406 -19.95 16.48 6.64
CA LYS A 406 -19.25 15.19 6.73
C LYS A 406 -20.22 14.14 7.25
N VAL A 407 -20.35 13.05 6.50
CA VAL A 407 -21.25 11.94 6.82
C VAL A 407 -20.44 10.66 6.89
N ASP A 408 -20.59 9.90 7.97
CA ASP A 408 -20.02 8.57 8.15
C ASP A 408 -21.09 7.52 7.79
N LEU A 409 -20.75 6.64 6.85
CA LEU A 409 -21.66 5.63 6.31
C LEU A 409 -21.16 4.24 6.68
N CYS A 410 -22.05 3.39 7.19
CA CYS A 410 -21.72 2.04 7.64
C CYS A 410 -22.26 0.99 6.67
N GLY A 411 -21.48 -0.06 6.42
CA GLY A 411 -21.89 -1.20 5.60
C GLY A 411 -21.29 -2.52 6.10
N GLN A 412 -21.85 -3.66 5.68
CA GLN A 412 -21.35 -4.99 6.03
C GLN A 412 -21.33 -5.88 4.78
N PHE A 413 -20.22 -6.59 4.56
CA PHE A 413 -20.00 -7.39 3.35
C PHE A 413 -19.86 -8.88 3.68
N THR A 414 -20.52 -9.72 2.89
CA THR A 414 -20.58 -11.18 3.03
C THR A 414 -19.70 -11.92 2.01
N GLU A 415 -19.30 -11.26 0.93
CA GLU A 415 -18.46 -11.85 -0.12
C GLU A 415 -17.06 -11.26 -0.12
N LYS A 416 -16.08 -12.10 -0.51
CA LYS A 416 -14.68 -11.66 -0.65
C LYS A 416 -14.48 -11.10 -2.05
N GLY A 417 -13.72 -10.02 -2.17
CA GLY A 417 -13.37 -9.48 -3.47
C GLY A 417 -13.00 -8.01 -3.46
N TRP A 418 -12.83 -7.46 -4.66
CA TRP A 418 -12.63 -6.04 -4.86
C TRP A 418 -13.97 -5.37 -5.09
N TYR A 419 -14.27 -4.36 -4.30
CA TYR A 419 -15.50 -3.57 -4.43
C TYR A 419 -15.15 -2.18 -4.93
N ARG A 420 -16.03 -1.62 -5.78
CA ARG A 420 -15.96 -0.23 -6.23
C ARG A 420 -17.23 0.49 -5.82
N LEU A 421 -17.08 1.72 -5.34
CA LEU A 421 -18.20 2.62 -5.06
C LEU A 421 -18.71 3.20 -6.39
N ASP A 422 -19.99 3.01 -6.70
CA ASP A 422 -20.55 3.35 -8.03
C ASP A 422 -21.53 4.52 -8.00
N GLN A 423 -22.60 4.48 -7.20
CA GLN A 423 -23.64 5.51 -7.20
C GLN A 423 -23.99 5.99 -5.77
N LEU A 424 -24.03 7.31 -5.58
CA LEU A 424 -24.57 7.96 -4.39
C LEU A 424 -26.07 8.21 -4.57
N SER A 425 -26.85 7.90 -3.52
CA SER A 425 -28.28 8.23 -3.39
C SER A 425 -28.53 8.99 -2.08
N LEU A 426 -29.11 10.19 -2.17
CA LEU A 426 -29.56 10.99 -1.03
C LEU A 426 -31.09 11.08 -1.05
N GLU A 427 -31.73 10.61 0.00
CA GLU A 427 -33.19 10.60 0.10
C GLU A 427 -33.69 11.73 1.01
N ILE A 428 -34.46 12.66 0.44
CA ILE A 428 -35.03 13.81 1.15
C ILE A 428 -36.54 13.83 0.90
N LYS A 429 -37.31 13.36 1.88
CA LYS A 429 -38.79 13.47 1.92
C LYS A 429 -39.49 13.27 0.57
N GLY A 430 -39.29 12.14 -0.12
CA GLY A 430 -39.94 11.84 -1.42
C GLY A 430 -39.17 12.32 -2.66
N ILE A 431 -37.96 12.86 -2.49
CA ILE A 431 -37.03 13.19 -3.57
C ILE A 431 -35.74 12.38 -3.37
N GLU A 432 -35.29 11.67 -4.40
CA GLU A 432 -34.02 10.95 -4.38
C GLU A 432 -33.02 11.63 -5.32
N PHE A 433 -31.91 12.10 -4.75
CA PHE A 433 -30.82 12.67 -5.51
C PHE A 433 -29.80 11.59 -5.85
N LEU A 434 -29.46 11.45 -7.13
CA LEU A 434 -28.53 10.45 -7.63
C LEU A 434 -27.27 11.11 -8.21
N LYS A 435 -26.11 10.49 -8.00
CA LYS A 435 -24.85 10.85 -8.68
C LYS A 435 -23.98 9.61 -8.88
N HIS A 436 -23.52 9.39 -10.11
CA HIS A 436 -22.50 8.38 -10.39
C HIS A 436 -21.14 8.91 -9.95
N LEU A 437 -20.40 8.07 -9.23
CA LEU A 437 -19.05 8.31 -8.79
C LEU A 437 -18.11 7.93 -9.94
N THR A 438 -17.26 8.88 -10.36
CA THR A 438 -16.24 8.67 -11.40
C THR A 438 -15.13 7.72 -10.94
N GLN A 439 -14.29 7.25 -11.86
CA GLN A 439 -13.19 6.30 -11.58
C GLN A 439 -12.14 6.80 -10.57
N GLU A 440 -12.20 8.07 -10.15
CA GLU A 440 -11.32 8.64 -9.13
C GLU A 440 -11.75 8.26 -7.71
N TYR A 441 -12.96 7.72 -7.51
CA TYR A 441 -13.46 7.28 -6.20
C TYR A 441 -13.05 5.84 -5.89
N VAL A 442 -12.66 5.64 -4.63
CA VAL A 442 -11.78 4.57 -4.13
C VAL A 442 -12.43 3.18 -4.21
N SER A 443 -11.66 2.22 -4.73
CA SER A 443 -11.93 0.79 -4.60
C SER A 443 -11.35 0.24 -3.30
N PHE A 444 -12.06 -0.64 -2.62
CA PHE A 444 -11.56 -1.32 -1.41
C PHE A 444 -11.61 -2.83 -1.57
N ARG A 445 -10.83 -3.54 -0.75
CA ARG A 445 -10.77 -5.00 -0.79
C ARG A 445 -11.43 -5.60 0.46
N VAL A 446 -12.36 -6.51 0.28
CA VAL A 446 -12.90 -7.31 1.40
C VAL A 446 -12.11 -8.61 1.49
N ILE A 447 -11.41 -8.80 2.60
CA ILE A 447 -10.55 -9.95 2.89
C ILE A 447 -11.16 -10.83 3.99
N ARG A 448 -10.77 -12.10 4.02
CA ARG A 448 -11.00 -12.98 5.16
C ARG A 448 -9.74 -13.04 6.01
N ASN A 449 -9.88 -12.96 7.33
CA ASN A 449 -8.77 -13.25 8.22
C ASN A 449 -8.48 -14.75 8.16
N GLU A 450 -7.23 -15.07 7.86
CA GLU A 450 -6.79 -16.45 7.74
C GLU A 450 -6.63 -17.08 9.12
N PRO A 451 -7.01 -18.36 9.28
CA PRO A 451 -6.74 -19.10 10.50
C PRO A 451 -5.23 -19.32 10.65
N ALA A 452 -4.75 -19.35 11.88
CA ALA A 452 -3.35 -19.61 12.20
C ALA A 452 -3.25 -20.70 13.27
N ILE A 453 -2.26 -21.57 13.14
CA ILE A 453 -1.94 -22.61 14.11
C ILE A 453 -0.54 -22.36 14.64
N MET A 454 -0.37 -22.44 15.95
CA MET A 454 0.93 -22.32 16.61
C MET A 454 1.09 -23.45 17.63
N LEU A 455 2.32 -23.92 17.81
CA LEU A 455 2.72 -24.84 18.87
C LEU A 455 3.60 -24.09 19.87
N ILE A 456 3.11 -23.95 21.09
CA ILE A 456 3.78 -23.18 22.15
C ILE A 456 4.31 -24.16 23.20
N PRO A 457 5.63 -24.31 23.38
CA PRO A 457 6.19 -25.16 24.44
C PRO A 457 5.89 -24.55 25.82
N HIS A 458 5.66 -25.39 26.83
CA HIS A 458 5.49 -24.94 28.23
C HIS A 458 6.83 -24.60 28.88
N ASP A 459 7.89 -25.29 28.48
CA ASP A 459 9.25 -25.07 28.95
C ASP A 459 9.99 -24.08 28.02
N GLU A 460 10.90 -23.27 28.58
CA GLU A 460 11.76 -22.34 27.80
C GLU A 460 12.68 -23.06 26.81
N HIS A 461 13.08 -24.29 27.13
CA HIS A 461 13.96 -25.11 26.33
C HIS A 461 13.31 -26.45 26.04
N VAL A 462 13.16 -26.76 24.75
CA VAL A 462 12.60 -28.02 24.29
C VAL A 462 13.73 -29.01 24.04
N PHE A 463 13.67 -30.21 24.63
CA PHE A 463 14.68 -31.25 24.44
C PHE A 463 14.18 -32.46 23.64
N ALA A 464 15.02 -33.03 22.77
CA ALA A 464 14.74 -34.34 22.18
C ALA A 464 14.98 -35.46 23.20
N GLY A 465 14.29 -36.59 23.07
CA GLY A 465 14.41 -37.75 23.95
C GLY A 465 13.62 -37.67 25.27
N LEU A 466 12.96 -36.54 25.54
CA LEU A 466 12.14 -36.32 26.72
C LEU A 466 10.73 -35.89 26.34
N PRO A 467 9.68 -36.48 26.94
CA PRO A 467 8.30 -36.02 26.74
C PRO A 467 8.12 -34.64 27.37
N GLN A 468 7.56 -33.69 26.62
CA GLN A 468 7.31 -32.31 27.07
C GLN A 468 5.91 -31.85 26.66
N MET A 469 5.30 -30.97 27.46
CA MET A 469 3.99 -30.42 27.17
C MET A 469 4.06 -29.19 26.27
N PHE A 470 3.17 -29.17 25.28
CA PHE A 470 2.96 -28.09 24.33
C PHE A 470 1.49 -27.68 24.35
N THR A 471 1.21 -26.42 24.08
CA THR A 471 -0.13 -25.93 23.77
C THR A 471 -0.25 -25.67 22.27
N LEU A 472 -1.11 -26.43 21.60
CA LEU A 472 -1.55 -26.14 20.24
C LEU A 472 -2.61 -25.03 20.29
N ALA A 473 -2.23 -23.84 19.84
CA ALA A 473 -3.09 -22.67 19.75
C ALA A 473 -3.63 -22.52 18.32
N LEU A 474 -4.93 -22.73 18.14
CA LEU A 474 -5.64 -22.51 16.87
C LEU A 474 -6.42 -21.20 16.95
N LYS A 475 -6.04 -20.23 16.13
CA LYS A 475 -6.78 -18.99 15.90
C LYS A 475 -7.66 -19.17 14.67
N THR A 476 -8.98 -19.15 14.84
CA THR A 476 -9.93 -19.46 13.77
C THR A 476 -10.06 -18.36 12.72
N GLY A 477 -9.66 -17.12 13.03
CA GLY A 477 -9.84 -15.98 12.12
C GLY A 477 -11.31 -15.79 11.75
N SER A 478 -11.63 -15.50 10.49
CA SER A 478 -13.03 -15.31 10.07
C SER A 478 -13.85 -16.61 9.89
N TYR A 479 -13.36 -17.76 10.35
CA TYR A 479 -13.97 -19.08 10.10
C TYR A 479 -14.71 -19.61 11.33
N GLU A 480 -15.88 -20.23 11.11
CA GLU A 480 -16.58 -21.03 12.13
C GLU A 480 -16.13 -22.49 11.99
N ILE A 481 -15.80 -23.13 13.12
CA ILE A 481 -15.43 -24.54 13.18
C ILE A 481 -16.58 -25.32 13.84
N PRO A 482 -17.25 -26.22 13.10
CA PRO A 482 -18.29 -27.08 13.65
C PRO A 482 -17.76 -28.04 14.73
N GLU A 483 -18.63 -28.46 15.64
CA GLU A 483 -18.30 -29.45 16.67
C GLU A 483 -17.91 -30.80 16.05
N GLY A 484 -16.80 -31.38 16.49
CA GLY A 484 -16.31 -32.67 15.98
C GLY A 484 -15.46 -32.57 14.71
N SER A 485 -15.02 -31.36 14.33
CA SER A 485 -14.06 -31.16 13.24
C SER A 485 -12.72 -31.85 13.53
N GLU A 486 -12.08 -32.39 12.51
CA GLU A 486 -10.84 -33.16 12.64
C GLU A 486 -9.63 -32.39 12.09
N LEU A 487 -8.53 -32.39 12.83
CA LEU A 487 -7.20 -31.99 12.35
C LEU A 487 -6.37 -33.24 12.10
N HIS A 488 -5.88 -33.41 10.88
CA HIS A 488 -4.97 -34.50 10.53
C HIS A 488 -3.53 -34.00 10.68
N LEU A 489 -2.80 -34.62 11.60
CA LEU A 489 -1.40 -34.35 11.89
C LEU A 489 -0.55 -35.35 11.13
N THR A 490 0.16 -34.90 10.10
CA THR A 490 1.17 -35.70 9.42
C THR A 490 2.50 -35.47 10.14
N LEU A 491 2.88 -36.45 10.97
CA LEU A 491 4.09 -36.41 11.78
C LEU A 491 5.17 -37.32 11.17
N PRO A 492 6.46 -36.95 11.23
CA PRO A 492 7.55 -37.86 10.88
C PRO A 492 7.65 -39.00 11.91
N ASP A 493 8.11 -40.18 11.50
CA ASP A 493 8.22 -41.40 12.35
C ASP A 493 9.04 -41.22 13.64
N THR A 494 9.80 -40.12 13.74
CA THR A 494 10.63 -39.77 14.89
C THR A 494 9.95 -38.79 15.86
N LEU A 495 8.70 -38.41 15.63
CA LEU A 495 7.95 -37.45 16.44
C LEU A 495 6.58 -38.02 16.79
N ILE A 496 6.26 -38.03 18.09
CA ILE A 496 5.02 -38.61 18.62
C ILE A 496 4.28 -37.52 19.39
N PHE A 497 3.00 -37.35 19.07
CA PHE A 497 2.08 -36.46 19.78
C PHE A 497 1.09 -37.31 20.58
N ASN A 498 1.14 -37.20 21.89
CA ASN A 498 0.22 -37.86 22.82
C ASN A 498 -0.73 -36.82 23.41
N GLY A 499 -2.02 -37.11 23.41
CA GLY A 499 -3.02 -36.24 24.01
C GLY A 499 -4.30 -37.00 24.24
N HIS A 500 -5.12 -36.54 25.20
CA HIS A 500 -6.38 -37.19 25.53
C HIS A 500 -7.36 -37.21 24.32
N ASP A 501 -7.21 -36.22 23.43
CA ASP A 501 -8.06 -36.01 22.25
C ASP A 501 -7.40 -36.39 20.91
N ILE A 502 -6.18 -36.97 20.95
CA ILE A 502 -5.43 -37.39 19.76
C ILE A 502 -5.50 -38.92 19.63
N LYS A 503 -6.02 -39.41 18.50
CA LYS A 503 -6.02 -40.83 18.15
C LYS A 503 -5.52 -40.99 16.70
N ASP A 504 -4.50 -41.82 16.49
CA ASP A 504 -3.94 -42.13 15.17
C ASP A 504 -3.61 -40.89 14.30
N GLY A 505 -3.05 -39.84 14.91
CA GLY A 505 -2.71 -38.59 14.22
C GLY A 505 -3.91 -37.68 13.91
N ILE A 506 -5.09 -38.00 14.45
CA ILE A 506 -6.30 -37.18 14.30
C ILE A 506 -6.64 -36.51 15.64
N LEU A 507 -6.71 -35.18 15.63
CA LEU A 507 -7.12 -34.36 16.78
C LEU A 507 -8.53 -33.82 16.54
N LYS A 508 -9.45 -34.07 17.48
CA LYS A 508 -10.81 -33.55 17.43
C LYS A 508 -10.88 -32.14 18.02
N LEU A 509 -11.47 -31.21 17.27
CA LEU A 509 -11.64 -29.82 17.68
C LEU A 509 -13.02 -29.58 18.31
N PRO A 510 -13.10 -28.74 19.35
CA PRO A 510 -14.37 -28.24 19.87
C PRO A 510 -15.03 -27.27 18.88
N ARG A 511 -16.31 -26.94 19.11
CA ARG A 511 -16.99 -25.90 18.33
C ARG A 511 -16.36 -24.53 18.59
N CYS A 512 -16.02 -23.81 17.52
CA CYS A 512 -15.35 -22.51 17.63
C CYS A 512 -16.06 -21.44 16.80
N GLN A 513 -16.30 -20.28 17.41
CA GLN A 513 -16.80 -19.11 16.70
C GLN A 513 -15.67 -18.39 15.94
N PRO A 514 -16.01 -17.52 14.96
CA PRO A 514 -15.03 -16.64 14.33
C PRO A 514 -14.29 -15.78 15.36
N ASN A 515 -12.99 -15.58 15.13
CA ASN A 515 -12.03 -14.84 15.96
C ASN A 515 -11.81 -15.43 17.37
N GLN A 516 -12.11 -16.71 17.55
CA GLN A 516 -11.84 -17.44 18.80
C GLN A 516 -10.45 -18.11 18.74
N GLU A 517 -9.78 -18.18 19.89
CA GLU A 517 -8.55 -18.92 20.09
C GLU A 517 -8.83 -20.19 20.91
N VAL A 518 -8.33 -21.32 20.42
CA VAL A 518 -8.51 -22.64 21.03
C VAL A 518 -7.15 -23.17 21.44
N ASN A 519 -7.02 -23.53 22.71
CA ASN A 519 -5.77 -24.03 23.27
C ASN A 519 -5.94 -25.49 23.69
N ILE A 520 -5.16 -26.38 23.08
CA ILE A 520 -5.19 -27.82 23.34
C ILE A 520 -3.80 -28.25 23.83
N ASN A 521 -3.74 -28.90 24.99
CA ASN A 521 -2.47 -29.39 25.54
C ASN A 521 -2.13 -30.76 24.96
N ILE A 522 -0.90 -30.89 24.48
CA ILE A 522 -0.37 -32.06 23.80
C ILE A 522 1.00 -32.38 24.38
N GLU A 523 1.25 -33.63 24.72
CA GLU A 523 2.57 -34.14 25.06
C GLU A 523 3.31 -34.50 23.78
N VAL A 524 4.49 -33.92 23.58
CA VAL A 524 5.33 -34.10 22.40
C VAL A 524 6.59 -34.85 22.79
N PHE A 525 6.92 -35.90 22.04
CA PHE A 525 8.15 -36.66 22.18
C PHE A 525 8.86 -36.76 20.84
N ALA A 526 10.11 -36.28 20.77
CA ALA A 526 10.99 -36.44 19.62
C ALA A 526 12.08 -37.48 19.91
N ALA A 527 12.25 -38.48 19.05
CA ALA A 527 13.30 -39.48 19.17
C ALA A 527 14.68 -38.86 18.89
N LEU A 528 15.70 -39.31 19.63
CA LEU A 528 17.08 -38.89 19.43
C LEU A 528 17.63 -39.52 18.13
N PRO A 529 18.29 -38.74 17.26
CA PRO A 529 18.94 -39.28 16.06
C PRO A 529 20.13 -40.16 16.44
N VAL A 530 20.40 -41.18 15.62
CA VAL A 530 21.59 -42.03 15.74
C VAL A 530 22.70 -41.41 14.91
N GLY A 531 23.74 -40.86 15.53
CA GLY A 531 24.83 -40.22 14.80
C GLY A 531 25.83 -39.45 15.67
N GLU A 532 26.65 -38.62 15.03
CA GLU A 532 27.57 -37.71 15.73
C GLU A 532 26.76 -36.60 16.42
N VAL A 533 26.97 -36.42 17.73
CA VAL A 533 26.27 -35.42 18.56
C VAL A 533 26.85 -34.01 18.35
N HIS A 534 27.24 -33.67 17.11
CA HIS A 534 27.79 -32.36 16.76
C HIS A 534 26.70 -31.31 16.57
N GLU A 535 25.48 -31.72 16.20
CA GLU A 535 24.32 -30.83 16.12
C GLU A 535 23.63 -30.70 17.48
N GLN A 536 23.71 -29.50 18.08
CA GLN A 536 23.01 -29.19 19.32
C GLN A 536 21.49 -29.05 19.13
N LYS A 537 21.05 -28.75 17.90
CA LYS A 537 19.67 -28.43 17.54
C LYS A 537 19.15 -29.45 16.51
N ILE A 538 18.00 -30.03 16.78
CA ILE A 538 17.32 -31.04 15.98
C ILE A 538 16.04 -30.41 15.45
N HIS A 539 15.96 -30.22 14.14
CA HIS A 539 14.80 -29.64 13.45
C HIS A 539 13.81 -30.74 13.05
N LYS A 540 12.51 -30.50 13.27
CA LYS A 540 11.42 -31.40 12.86
C LYS A 540 10.31 -30.59 12.22
N GLU A 541 10.00 -30.93 10.97
CA GLU A 541 8.87 -30.35 10.24
C GLU A 541 7.59 -31.16 10.50
N ILE A 542 6.48 -30.44 10.64
CA ILE A 542 5.14 -30.99 10.88
C ILE A 542 4.19 -30.39 9.85
N GLN A 543 3.34 -31.25 9.28
CA GLN A 543 2.25 -30.79 8.43
C GLN A 543 0.91 -31.05 9.13
N ILE A 544 0.10 -30.01 9.27
CA ILE A 544 -1.25 -30.08 9.84
C ILE A 544 -2.26 -29.76 8.75
N ILE A 545 -3.17 -30.69 8.48
CA ILE A 545 -4.22 -30.57 7.48
C ILE A 545 -5.55 -30.39 8.19
N CYS A 546 -6.24 -29.28 7.89
CA CYS A 546 -7.61 -29.06 8.36
C CYS A 546 -8.58 -29.14 7.18
N PRO A 547 -9.33 -30.24 7.02
CA PRO A 547 -10.28 -30.42 5.92
C PRO A 547 -11.37 -29.36 5.89
N VAL A 548 -11.87 -28.96 7.07
CA VAL A 548 -12.92 -27.94 7.25
C VAL A 548 -12.49 -26.57 6.73
N LEU A 549 -11.20 -26.25 6.87
CA LEU A 549 -10.63 -24.99 6.39
C LEU A 549 -10.05 -25.12 4.97
N SER A 550 -9.98 -26.35 4.41
CA SER A 550 -9.27 -26.69 3.18
C SER A 550 -7.86 -26.10 3.11
N LYS A 551 -7.13 -26.13 4.25
CA LYS A 551 -5.81 -25.54 4.41
C LYS A 551 -4.80 -26.54 4.97
N HIS A 552 -3.54 -26.32 4.61
CA HIS A 552 -2.36 -27.01 5.09
C HIS A 552 -1.50 -26.01 5.87
N PHE A 553 -1.03 -26.40 7.05
CA PHE A 553 -0.13 -25.62 7.88
C PHE A 553 1.18 -26.38 8.03
N GLU A 554 2.29 -25.70 7.77
CA GLU A 554 3.63 -26.24 7.95
C GLU A 554 4.25 -25.57 9.18
N LEU A 555 4.69 -26.37 10.14
CA LEU A 555 5.30 -25.92 11.39
C LEU A 555 6.68 -26.55 11.51
N GLU A 556 7.65 -25.77 11.99
CA GLU A 556 9.00 -26.25 12.28
C GLU A 556 9.23 -26.19 13.79
N LEU A 557 9.66 -27.32 14.38
CA LEU A 557 10.03 -27.42 15.77
C LEU A 557 11.55 -27.62 15.91
N GLU A 558 12.14 -26.92 16.86
CA GLU A 558 13.56 -27.01 17.19
C GLU A 558 13.74 -27.66 18.57
N PHE A 559 14.49 -28.75 18.64
CA PHE A 559 14.76 -29.50 19.87
C PHE A 559 16.26 -29.48 20.20
N LEU A 560 16.61 -29.30 21.46
CA LEU A 560 17.98 -29.40 21.97
C LEU A 560 18.34 -30.83 22.35
N HIS A 561 19.60 -31.21 22.17
CA HIS A 561 20.09 -32.50 22.66
C HIS A 561 20.26 -32.47 24.20
N PRO A 562 19.71 -33.44 24.97
CA PRO A 562 19.73 -33.40 26.44
C PRO A 562 21.11 -33.73 27.05
N PHE A 563 21.99 -34.34 26.26
CA PHE A 563 23.34 -34.72 26.67
C PHE A 563 24.41 -34.06 25.79
N ARG A 564 25.59 -33.80 26.34
CA ARG A 564 26.80 -33.56 25.55
C ARG A 564 27.73 -34.75 25.74
N ILE A 565 27.99 -35.46 24.66
CA ILE A 565 28.79 -36.68 24.70
C ILE A 565 30.11 -36.43 23.97
N SER A 566 31.21 -36.79 24.61
CA SER A 566 32.55 -36.74 24.02
C SER A 566 33.33 -38.00 24.35
N HIS A 567 34.35 -38.31 23.57
CA HIS A 567 35.23 -39.43 23.84
C HIS A 567 36.70 -38.99 23.85
N LYS A 568 37.52 -39.65 24.67
CA LYS A 568 38.96 -39.42 24.80
C LYS A 568 39.69 -40.75 24.83
N LEU A 569 40.77 -40.86 24.06
CA LEU A 569 41.65 -42.03 24.08
C LEU A 569 42.84 -41.77 24.99
N GLN A 570 42.94 -42.52 26.08
CA GLN A 570 44.05 -42.48 27.03
C GLN A 570 45.03 -43.62 26.72
N THR A 571 46.32 -43.36 26.87
CA THR A 571 47.40 -44.32 26.56
C THR A 571 48.26 -44.55 27.79
N ALA A 572 48.54 -45.82 28.12
CA ALA A 572 49.54 -46.21 29.11
C ALA A 572 50.49 -47.25 28.50
N GLY A 573 51.65 -46.81 28.04
CA GLY A 573 52.59 -47.65 27.28
C GLY A 573 51.94 -48.12 25.98
N THR A 574 51.72 -49.43 25.85
CA THR A 574 50.99 -50.02 24.72
C THR A 574 49.51 -50.24 25.01
N ARG A 575 49.02 -50.05 26.25
CA ARG A 575 47.59 -50.23 26.58
C ARG A 575 46.79 -48.98 26.23
N LYS A 576 45.58 -49.17 25.72
CA LYS A 576 44.65 -48.10 25.38
C LYS A 576 43.39 -48.17 26.23
N PHE A 577 42.94 -47.00 26.67
CA PHE A 577 41.73 -46.83 27.45
C PHE A 577 40.85 -45.78 26.78
N LEU A 578 39.68 -46.19 26.33
CA LEU A 578 38.68 -45.31 25.77
C LEU A 578 37.80 -44.78 26.90
N GLN A 579 37.77 -43.46 27.09
CA GLN A 579 36.87 -42.78 28.01
C GLN A 579 35.74 -42.12 27.23
N VAL A 580 34.49 -42.44 27.52
CA VAL A 580 33.30 -41.72 27.03
C VAL A 580 32.75 -40.87 28.16
N LEU A 581 32.71 -39.56 27.96
CA LEU A 581 32.21 -38.56 28.89
C LEU A 581 30.82 -38.09 28.45
N ILE A 582 29.87 -38.14 29.37
CA ILE A 582 28.48 -37.69 29.18
C ILE A 582 28.21 -36.57 30.18
N GLU A 583 27.84 -35.40 29.66
CA GLU A 583 27.49 -34.22 30.44
C GLU A 583 26.01 -33.90 30.22
N GLY A 584 25.28 -33.52 31.28
CA GLY A 584 23.88 -33.14 31.18
C GLY A 584 23.73 -31.69 30.79
N VAL A 585 22.83 -31.39 29.85
CA VAL A 585 22.49 -30.00 29.49
C VAL A 585 21.32 -29.48 30.34
N LYS A 586 20.41 -30.37 30.74
CA LYS A 586 19.24 -30.05 31.59
C LYS A 586 19.57 -30.27 33.08
N SER A 587 18.94 -29.48 33.94
CA SER A 587 19.01 -29.65 35.41
C SER A 587 18.28 -30.90 35.91
N THR A 588 17.40 -31.48 35.09
CA THR A 588 16.70 -32.74 35.39
C THR A 588 17.70 -33.89 35.50
N LYS A 589 17.56 -34.68 36.57
CA LYS A 589 18.40 -35.85 36.81
C LYS A 589 17.99 -36.98 35.85
N LEU A 590 18.97 -37.46 35.10
CA LEU A 590 18.82 -38.57 34.15
C LEU A 590 19.67 -39.74 34.64
N THR A 591 19.06 -40.91 34.80
CA THR A 591 19.76 -42.13 35.23
C THR A 591 20.19 -42.95 34.01
N LEU A 592 21.49 -43.21 33.91
CA LEU A 592 22.14 -43.99 32.87
C LEU A 592 22.43 -45.41 33.39
N HIS A 593 22.15 -46.41 32.57
CA HIS A 593 22.35 -47.83 32.89
C HIS A 593 22.55 -48.65 31.60
N HIS A 594 23.06 -49.88 31.74
CA HIS A 594 23.34 -50.80 30.62
C HIS A 594 24.18 -50.17 29.50
N GLN A 595 25.39 -49.72 29.83
CA GLN A 595 26.34 -49.22 28.84
C GLN A 595 26.96 -50.35 28.02
N SER A 596 27.14 -50.12 26.72
CA SER A 596 27.86 -51.03 25.82
C SER A 596 28.56 -50.25 24.70
N ILE A 597 29.68 -50.79 24.22
CA ILE A 597 30.31 -50.34 22.97
C ILE A 597 30.45 -51.55 22.07
N VAL A 598 29.96 -51.43 20.85
CA VAL A 598 30.10 -52.44 19.80
C VAL A 598 31.02 -51.89 18.72
N THR A 599 31.96 -52.73 18.27
CA THR A 599 32.88 -52.43 17.17
C THR A 599 32.67 -53.44 16.05
N GLU A 600 32.85 -53.01 14.79
CA GLU A 600 32.65 -53.88 13.62
C GLU A 600 33.84 -54.85 13.37
N SER A 601 35.00 -54.57 13.97
CA SER A 601 36.19 -55.42 13.86
C SER A 601 36.14 -56.59 14.86
N ASN A 602 36.39 -57.81 14.37
CA ASN A 602 36.50 -59.02 15.20
C ASN A 602 37.83 -59.12 15.96
N ASP A 603 38.86 -58.37 15.53
CA ASP A 603 40.22 -58.49 16.04
C ASP A 603 40.49 -57.60 17.27
N VAL A 604 39.66 -56.57 17.46
CA VAL A 604 39.74 -55.61 18.56
C VAL A 604 38.54 -55.76 19.49
N GLN A 605 38.80 -56.04 20.76
CA GLN A 605 37.77 -56.15 21.80
C GLN A 605 37.90 -55.01 22.82
N LEU A 606 36.77 -54.36 23.14
CA LEU A 606 36.66 -53.35 24.18
C LEU A 606 36.09 -53.96 25.46
N LEU A 607 36.91 -54.02 26.51
CA LEU A 607 36.53 -54.55 27.82
C LEU A 607 36.05 -53.39 28.71
N PRO A 608 34.79 -53.39 29.19
CA PRO A 608 34.32 -52.37 30.11
C PRO A 608 35.06 -52.48 31.45
N LEU A 609 35.56 -51.35 31.95
CA LEU A 609 36.16 -51.27 33.30
C LEU A 609 35.12 -50.87 34.37
N ASN A 610 34.00 -50.29 33.94
CA ASN A 610 32.85 -49.99 34.79
C ASN A 610 32.02 -51.26 35.03
N GLY A 611 31.34 -51.34 36.19
CA GLY A 611 30.43 -52.45 36.49
C GLY A 611 29.25 -52.50 35.52
N THR A 612 28.85 -53.70 35.09
CA THR A 612 27.80 -53.91 34.09
C THR A 612 26.40 -53.45 34.55
N ASP A 613 26.17 -53.44 35.87
CA ASP A 613 24.88 -53.06 36.49
C ASP A 613 24.95 -51.70 37.21
N GLN A 614 25.96 -50.88 36.92
CA GLN A 614 26.09 -49.57 37.57
C GLN A 614 25.10 -48.56 36.98
N CYS A 615 24.25 -48.01 37.84
CA CYS A 615 23.41 -46.86 37.52
C CYS A 615 24.13 -45.56 37.90
N LEU A 616 24.32 -44.67 36.92
CA LEU A 616 24.98 -43.38 37.13
C LEU A 616 24.00 -42.26 36.81
N THR A 617 24.03 -41.16 37.56
CA THR A 617 23.12 -40.03 37.36
C THR A 617 23.86 -38.87 36.72
N VAL A 618 23.29 -38.33 35.64
CA VAL A 618 23.77 -37.15 34.93
C VAL A 618 22.80 -35.99 35.15
N SER A 619 23.36 -34.79 35.35
CA SER A 619 22.62 -33.51 35.43
C SER A 619 23.54 -32.38 34.97
N SER A 620 23.06 -31.13 34.95
CA SER A 620 23.89 -29.96 34.61
C SER A 620 25.20 -29.87 35.40
N ASP A 621 25.20 -30.33 36.64
CA ASP A 621 26.33 -30.20 37.56
C ASP A 621 27.14 -31.51 37.70
N LEU A 622 26.65 -32.61 37.11
CA LEU A 622 27.23 -33.94 37.26
C LEU A 622 27.48 -34.57 35.90
N SER A 623 28.76 -34.72 35.56
CA SER A 623 29.20 -35.50 34.39
C SER A 623 29.57 -36.92 34.79
N VAL A 624 29.36 -37.84 33.86
CA VAL A 624 29.63 -39.27 34.03
C VAL A 624 30.62 -39.73 32.99
N SER A 625 31.62 -40.50 33.40
CA SER A 625 32.57 -41.13 32.49
C SER A 625 32.56 -42.64 32.58
N TYR A 626 32.44 -43.28 31.42
CA TYR A 626 32.64 -44.72 31.27
C TYR A 626 33.99 -44.99 30.59
N VAL A 627 34.70 -46.03 31.02
CA VAL A 627 36.03 -46.37 30.53
C VAL A 627 36.06 -47.82 30.04
N TRP A 628 36.62 -48.04 28.85
CA TRP A 628 36.88 -49.35 28.28
C TRP A 628 38.36 -49.52 27.99
N GLN A 629 38.89 -50.71 28.27
CA GLN A 629 40.25 -51.08 27.87
C GLN A 629 40.22 -51.82 26.53
N LEU A 630 41.06 -51.42 25.58
CA LEU A 630 41.29 -52.20 24.36
C LEU A 630 42.17 -53.40 24.72
N LYS A 631 41.69 -54.61 24.40
CA LYS A 631 42.40 -55.86 24.68
C LYS A 631 43.58 -56.09 23.74
N ASN A 632 43.37 -55.80 22.44
CA ASN A 632 44.36 -55.94 21.38
C ASN A 632 44.41 -54.63 20.60
N ASN A 633 45.61 -54.21 20.21
CA ASN A 633 45.80 -53.09 19.28
C ASN A 633 46.46 -53.65 18.02
N THR A 634 45.79 -53.55 16.88
CA THR A 634 46.34 -54.01 15.59
C THR A 634 46.67 -52.81 14.71
N ALA A 635 47.82 -52.85 14.03
CA ALA A 635 48.24 -51.80 13.11
C ALA A 635 47.51 -51.86 11.75
N ASP A 636 46.80 -52.95 11.47
CA ASP A 636 46.17 -53.23 10.19
C ASP A 636 44.88 -52.42 9.95
N HIS A 637 44.27 -51.88 11.01
CA HIS A 637 43.05 -51.08 10.94
C HIS A 637 43.27 -49.71 11.61
N PRO A 638 43.67 -48.67 10.84
CA PRO A 638 43.93 -47.34 11.38
C PRO A 638 42.66 -46.57 11.80
N SER A 639 41.47 -47.06 11.45
CA SER A 639 40.20 -46.54 11.96
C SER A 639 39.37 -47.69 12.51
N LEU A 640 38.82 -47.51 13.71
CA LEU A 640 37.92 -48.44 14.36
C LEU A 640 36.57 -47.76 14.64
N PRO A 641 35.53 -48.05 13.84
CA PRO A 641 34.20 -47.51 14.09
C PRO A 641 33.59 -48.13 15.35
N CYS A 642 33.13 -47.26 16.24
CA CYS A 642 32.57 -47.60 17.54
C CYS A 642 31.12 -47.10 17.64
N LEU A 643 30.21 -47.97 18.06
CA LEU A 643 28.84 -47.61 18.44
C LEU A 643 28.69 -47.72 19.95
N PHE A 644 28.65 -46.58 20.62
CA PHE A 644 28.31 -46.50 22.04
C PHE A 644 26.79 -46.49 22.22
N THR A 645 26.29 -47.35 23.11
CA THR A 645 24.88 -47.41 23.49
C THR A 645 24.76 -47.37 25.01
N VAL A 646 23.86 -46.54 25.53
CA VAL A 646 23.48 -46.52 26.96
C VAL A 646 21.98 -46.29 27.08
N GLN A 647 21.34 -46.89 28.09
CA GLN A 647 19.93 -46.65 28.37
C GLN A 647 19.80 -45.50 29.36
N TYR A 648 18.93 -44.54 29.06
CA TYR A 648 18.60 -43.44 29.98
C TYR A 648 17.12 -43.47 30.35
N ARG A 649 16.82 -43.00 31.56
CA ARG A 649 15.45 -42.75 32.02
C ARG A 649 15.44 -41.56 32.99
N THR A 650 14.32 -40.84 33.02
CA THR A 650 14.06 -39.86 34.08
C THR A 650 13.53 -40.56 35.33
N ASP A 651 13.54 -39.88 36.47
CA ASP A 651 12.96 -40.41 37.72
C ASP A 651 11.43 -40.62 37.63
N LEU A 652 10.78 -39.96 36.67
CA LEU A 652 9.33 -40.01 36.45
C LEU A 652 8.93 -41.01 35.35
N ASP A 653 9.86 -41.42 34.49
CA ASP A 653 9.62 -42.37 33.41
C ASP A 653 9.73 -43.82 33.90
N THR A 654 8.76 -44.66 33.55
CA THR A 654 8.84 -46.11 33.72
C THR A 654 9.63 -46.81 32.62
N VAL A 655 9.90 -46.12 31.50
CA VAL A 655 10.49 -46.70 30.29
C VAL A 655 11.91 -46.15 30.07
N SER A 656 12.87 -47.06 29.92
CA SER A 656 14.23 -46.75 29.53
C SER A 656 14.34 -46.58 28.01
N ARG A 657 15.06 -45.53 27.57
CA ARG A 657 15.25 -45.19 26.16
C ARG A 657 16.73 -45.31 25.78
N PRO A 658 17.05 -45.80 24.56
CA PRO A 658 18.43 -45.92 24.12
C PRO A 658 18.99 -44.55 23.70
N LEU A 659 20.22 -44.27 24.14
CA LEU A 659 21.08 -43.21 23.63
C LEU A 659 22.21 -43.88 22.85
N GLN A 660 22.34 -43.54 21.57
CA GLN A 660 23.31 -44.15 20.66
C GLN A 660 24.22 -43.08 20.04
N MET A 661 25.52 -43.30 20.08
CA MET A 661 26.52 -42.41 19.49
C MET A 661 27.51 -43.22 18.66
N ARG A 662 27.78 -42.76 17.44
CA ARG A 662 28.83 -43.30 16.56
C ARG A 662 30.04 -42.40 16.58
N PHE A 663 31.23 -42.99 16.66
CA PHE A 663 32.51 -42.29 16.53
C PHE A 663 33.59 -43.28 16.08
N ASP A 664 34.63 -42.75 15.46
CA ASP A 664 35.74 -43.54 14.95
C ASP A 664 37.01 -43.30 15.77
N LEU A 665 37.64 -44.39 16.23
CA LEU A 665 38.98 -44.32 16.82
C LEU A 665 40.02 -44.40 15.73
N ILE A 666 40.69 -43.28 15.48
CA ILE A 666 41.71 -43.15 14.45
C ILE A 666 43.10 -43.28 15.08
N ASP A 667 43.98 -44.05 14.43
CA ASP A 667 45.40 -44.15 14.74
C ASP A 667 45.69 -44.48 16.23
N TYR A 668 44.96 -45.45 16.76
CA TYR A 668 44.97 -45.80 18.19
C TYR A 668 46.12 -46.74 18.59
N VAL A 669 47.16 -46.92 17.77
CA VAL A 669 48.34 -47.74 18.11
C VAL A 669 49.47 -46.84 18.61
N THR A 670 50.08 -47.16 19.75
CA THR A 670 51.29 -46.44 20.20
C THR A 670 52.44 -46.72 19.23
N LEU A 671 53.10 -45.68 18.75
CA LEU A 671 54.24 -45.76 17.82
C LEU A 671 55.54 -45.33 18.49
N LEU A 672 55.47 -44.25 19.27
CA LEU A 672 56.61 -43.60 19.92
C LEU A 672 56.35 -43.45 21.41
N THR A 673 57.41 -43.56 22.20
CA THR A 673 57.37 -43.18 23.61
C THR A 673 58.41 -42.11 23.90
N VAL A 674 58.02 -41.13 24.70
CA VAL A 674 58.85 -40.03 25.16
C VAL A 674 59.09 -40.20 26.65
N LYS A 675 60.35 -40.06 27.05
CA LYS A 675 60.80 -40.00 28.43
C LYS A 675 61.59 -38.72 28.64
N SER A 676 61.34 -38.07 29.76
CA SER A 676 61.99 -36.82 30.13
C SER A 676 62.54 -36.96 31.53
N GLU A 677 63.82 -36.63 31.71
CA GLU A 677 64.47 -36.65 33.03
C GLU A 677 65.20 -35.32 33.21
N VAL A 678 65.11 -34.73 34.39
CA VAL A 678 65.88 -33.52 34.72
C VAL A 678 66.96 -33.88 35.71
N SER A 679 68.20 -33.55 35.38
CA SER A 679 69.39 -33.77 36.20
C SER A 679 70.08 -32.43 36.53
N PRO A 680 70.83 -32.31 37.63
CA PRO A 680 71.64 -31.13 37.90
C PRO A 680 72.82 -31.06 36.91
N SER A 681 73.18 -29.86 36.45
CA SER A 681 74.29 -29.65 35.50
C SER A 681 75.66 -29.99 36.12
N GLU A 682 76.62 -30.45 35.29
CA GLU A 682 77.97 -30.81 35.73
C GLU A 682 78.66 -29.63 36.46
N GLY A 683 78.86 -29.76 37.78
CA GLY A 683 79.46 -28.73 38.63
C GLY A 683 78.52 -28.08 39.65
N SER A 684 77.23 -28.43 39.65
CA SER A 684 76.25 -28.02 40.67
C SER A 684 76.03 -29.11 41.74
N SER A 685 75.34 -28.76 42.84
CA SER A 685 74.97 -29.67 43.94
C SER A 685 74.29 -30.95 43.44
N SER A 686 74.33 -32.04 44.22
CA SER A 686 73.69 -33.32 43.88
C SER A 686 72.15 -33.27 43.71
N MET A 687 71.54 -32.10 43.80
CA MET A 687 70.11 -31.83 43.71
C MET A 687 69.88 -30.52 42.93
N CYS A 688 68.76 -30.45 42.21
CA CYS A 688 68.36 -29.25 41.45
C CYS A 688 67.95 -28.12 42.39
N GLU A 689 68.46 -26.91 42.16
CA GLU A 689 68.14 -25.71 42.94
C GLU A 689 67.43 -24.66 42.08
N ALA A 690 66.47 -23.94 42.65
CA ALA A 690 65.77 -22.86 41.98
C ALA A 690 66.76 -21.76 41.57
N GLY A 691 66.71 -21.34 40.30
CA GLY A 691 67.59 -20.34 39.71
C GLY A 691 68.92 -20.88 39.16
N HIS A 692 69.23 -22.17 39.33
CA HIS A 692 70.42 -22.80 38.76
C HIS A 692 70.08 -23.65 37.52
N SER A 693 71.04 -23.75 36.60
CA SER A 693 70.86 -24.53 35.36
C SER A 693 70.88 -26.03 35.65
N CYS A 694 69.88 -26.72 35.12
CA CYS A 694 69.68 -28.17 35.14
C CYS A 694 69.61 -28.66 33.69
N GLU A 695 69.91 -29.93 33.47
CA GLU A 695 69.86 -30.55 32.15
C GLU A 695 68.57 -31.40 32.01
N LEU A 696 67.73 -31.06 31.04
CA LEU A 696 66.55 -31.84 30.63
C LEU A 696 66.98 -32.85 29.57
N HIS A 697 67.10 -34.11 29.95
CA HIS A 697 67.32 -35.22 29.04
C HIS A 697 66.00 -35.68 28.43
N ILE A 698 65.92 -35.65 27.10
CA ILE A 698 64.80 -36.13 26.31
C ILE A 698 65.22 -37.40 25.61
N ILE A 699 64.56 -38.51 25.93
CA ILE A 699 64.78 -39.82 25.33
C ILE A 699 63.50 -40.23 24.59
N ILE A 700 63.63 -40.51 23.30
CA ILE A 700 62.53 -40.91 22.43
C ILE A 700 62.86 -42.27 21.85
N TYR A 701 61.93 -43.23 21.99
CA TYR A 701 62.10 -44.55 21.39
C TYR A 701 60.87 -44.98 20.58
N ALA A 702 61.15 -45.62 19.45
CA ALA A 702 60.16 -46.23 18.56
C ALA A 702 59.87 -47.67 19.00
N LEU A 703 58.58 -48.03 19.02
CA LEU A 703 58.15 -49.39 19.29
C LEU A 703 58.56 -50.33 18.14
N PRO A 704 58.74 -51.65 18.40
CA PRO A 704 59.32 -52.57 17.43
C PRO A 704 58.62 -52.66 16.08
N ASP A 705 57.31 -52.44 16.06
CA ASP A 705 56.46 -52.53 14.88
C ASP A 705 56.35 -51.19 14.12
N TYR A 706 56.96 -50.12 14.65
CA TYR A 706 56.95 -48.81 14.02
C TYR A 706 58.19 -48.59 13.15
N CYS A 707 57.94 -48.38 11.84
CA CYS A 707 58.94 -47.91 10.89
C CYS A 707 58.53 -46.51 10.40
N PRO A 708 59.29 -45.44 10.71
CA PRO A 708 58.95 -44.09 10.27
C PRO A 708 58.97 -44.01 8.73
N PRO A 709 57.90 -43.52 8.09
CA PRO A 709 57.86 -43.29 6.65
C PRO A 709 58.92 -42.26 6.23
N ARG A 710 59.59 -42.50 5.08
CA ARG A 710 60.58 -41.57 4.50
C ARG A 710 60.03 -40.17 4.14
N LYS A 711 58.71 -39.98 4.21
CA LYS A 711 58.01 -38.77 3.78
C LYS A 711 58.12 -37.61 4.78
N TYR A 712 58.44 -37.88 6.05
CA TYR A 712 58.55 -36.86 7.09
C TYR A 712 59.66 -37.21 8.09
N LYS A 713 60.30 -36.18 8.65
CA LYS A 713 61.19 -36.29 9.81
C LYS A 713 60.38 -36.14 11.10
N LEU A 714 60.99 -36.44 12.24
CA LEU A 714 60.36 -36.21 13.54
C LEU A 714 60.85 -34.88 14.12
N MET A 715 60.00 -34.21 14.88
CA MET A 715 60.37 -33.01 15.60
C MET A 715 59.81 -33.08 17.01
N TYR A 716 60.62 -32.72 18.00
CA TYR A 716 60.17 -32.48 19.36
C TYR A 716 59.97 -30.98 19.60
N GLU A 717 59.02 -30.66 20.46
CA GLU A 717 58.75 -29.32 20.98
C GLU A 717 58.62 -29.42 22.50
N VAL A 718 59.45 -28.66 23.23
CA VAL A 718 59.41 -28.57 24.68
C VAL A 718 58.49 -27.42 25.07
N ASN A 719 57.33 -27.77 25.62
CA ASN A 719 56.37 -26.84 26.20
C ASN A 719 56.63 -26.74 27.71
N SER A 720 57.15 -25.60 28.14
CA SER A 720 57.36 -25.28 29.56
C SER A 720 56.31 -24.27 30.03
N GLU A 721 55.83 -24.43 31.26
CA GLU A 721 55.08 -23.36 31.93
C GLU A 721 56.08 -22.27 32.34
N PRO A 722 55.96 -21.04 31.81
CA PRO A 722 56.98 -20.00 31.98
C PRO A 722 57.12 -19.52 33.43
N ASP A 723 56.14 -19.82 34.28
CA ASP A 723 56.18 -19.51 35.72
C ASP A 723 56.99 -20.54 36.53
N LEU A 724 57.18 -21.75 35.97
CA LEU A 724 57.85 -22.86 36.66
C LEU A 724 59.25 -23.12 36.10
N TRP A 725 59.43 -23.00 34.78
CA TRP A 725 60.66 -23.36 34.09
C TRP A 725 61.04 -22.30 33.05
N ALA A 726 62.32 -21.93 33.02
CA ALA A 726 62.92 -21.21 31.92
C ALA A 726 63.79 -22.17 31.09
N VAL A 727 63.48 -22.34 29.80
CA VAL A 727 64.27 -23.17 28.89
C VAL A 727 65.29 -22.29 28.18
N THR A 728 66.56 -22.64 28.27
CA THR A 728 67.65 -21.89 27.63
C THR A 728 68.04 -22.59 26.32
N GLY A 729 67.89 -21.89 25.19
CA GLY A 729 68.21 -22.40 23.85
C GLY A 729 66.99 -22.57 22.95
N LYS A 730 67.10 -23.43 21.92
CA LYS A 730 65.98 -23.74 21.02
C LYS A 730 65.07 -24.78 21.66
N THR A 731 63.80 -24.46 21.85
CA THR A 731 62.79 -25.36 22.43
C THR A 731 62.29 -26.45 21.46
N THR A 732 62.75 -26.42 20.21
CA THR A 732 62.35 -27.35 19.15
C THR A 732 63.56 -27.94 18.44
N GLY A 733 63.52 -29.24 18.15
CA GLY A 733 64.57 -29.94 17.39
C GLY A 733 63.98 -30.93 16.40
N VAL A 734 64.45 -30.89 15.14
CA VAL A 734 64.12 -31.87 14.10
C VAL A 734 65.19 -32.97 14.13
N PHE A 735 64.76 -34.23 14.16
CA PHE A 735 65.62 -35.39 14.29
C PHE A 735 65.16 -36.59 13.47
N GLU A 736 66.07 -37.55 13.33
CA GLU A 736 65.83 -38.89 12.78
C GLU A 736 66.23 -39.92 13.85
N LEU A 737 65.54 -41.06 13.87
CA LEU A 737 65.83 -42.11 14.84
C LEU A 737 67.03 -42.93 14.38
N CYS A 738 68.01 -43.12 15.26
CA CYS A 738 69.14 -44.04 15.07
C CYS A 738 68.92 -45.25 15.98
N ASP A 739 68.95 -46.46 15.43
CA ASP A 739 68.67 -47.70 16.19
C ASP A 739 67.37 -47.64 17.02
N ARG A 740 66.33 -46.99 16.47
CA ARG A 740 65.00 -46.77 17.10
C ARG A 740 65.00 -45.86 18.32
N MET A 741 66.10 -45.19 18.62
CA MET A 741 66.21 -44.25 19.74
C MET A 741 66.70 -42.88 19.25
N TYR A 742 66.34 -41.84 19.97
CA TYR A 742 66.91 -40.52 19.87
C TYR A 742 67.06 -39.94 21.27
N GLU A 743 68.19 -39.27 21.51
CA GLU A 743 68.52 -38.64 22.76
C GLU A 743 69.01 -37.22 22.50
N SER A 744 68.51 -36.27 23.29
CA SER A 744 68.91 -34.87 23.25
C SER A 744 68.83 -34.30 24.66
N SER A 745 69.72 -33.40 25.00
CA SER A 745 69.63 -32.62 26.24
C SER A 745 69.39 -31.14 25.95
N LEU A 746 68.67 -30.47 26.84
CA LEU A 746 68.46 -29.02 26.82
C LEU A 746 68.69 -28.45 28.22
N ASP A 747 69.25 -27.25 28.28
CA ASP A 747 69.42 -26.55 29.55
C ASP A 747 68.07 -25.94 29.98
N VAL A 748 67.67 -26.20 31.23
CA VAL A 748 66.45 -25.68 31.86
C VAL A 748 66.75 -25.12 33.25
N ILE A 749 66.05 -24.08 33.66
CA ILE A 749 66.22 -23.43 34.96
C ILE A 749 64.86 -23.48 35.68
N PRO A 750 64.74 -24.16 36.82
CA PRO A 750 63.53 -24.08 37.63
C PRO A 750 63.46 -22.73 38.32
N LEU A 751 62.32 -22.05 38.22
CA LEU A 751 62.13 -20.68 38.72
C LEU A 751 61.63 -20.65 40.17
N VAL A 752 61.02 -21.73 40.63
CA VAL A 752 60.48 -21.87 41.99
C VAL A 752 60.95 -23.18 42.62
N GLY A 753 61.00 -23.23 43.96
CA GLY A 753 61.28 -24.46 44.71
C GLY A 753 60.00 -25.25 44.98
N GLY A 754 60.13 -26.56 45.19
CA GLY A 754 59.02 -27.49 45.46
C GLY A 754 58.96 -28.66 44.48
N HIS A 755 57.83 -29.36 44.46
CA HIS A 755 57.57 -30.44 43.50
C HIS A 755 57.06 -29.85 42.19
N LEU A 756 57.91 -29.81 41.18
CA LEU A 756 57.58 -29.27 39.86
C LEU A 756 57.27 -30.39 38.87
N PRO A 757 56.18 -30.27 38.08
CA PRO A 757 56.00 -31.13 36.92
C PRO A 757 57.12 -30.89 35.92
N LEU A 758 57.55 -31.95 35.24
CA LEU A 758 58.59 -31.84 34.20
C LEU A 758 58.07 -31.06 32.98
N PRO A 759 58.93 -30.31 32.25
CA PRO A 759 58.55 -29.66 31.01
C PRO A 759 57.96 -30.66 29.99
N GLN A 760 56.81 -30.32 29.39
CA GLN A 760 56.08 -31.24 28.52
C GLN A 760 56.73 -31.31 27.13
N VAL A 761 57.25 -32.47 26.76
CA VAL A 761 57.76 -32.72 25.41
C VAL A 761 56.64 -33.26 24.51
N LYS A 762 56.32 -32.52 23.45
CA LYS A 762 55.38 -32.92 22.39
C LYS A 762 56.14 -33.35 21.14
N LEU A 763 55.63 -34.37 20.44
CA LEU A 763 56.17 -34.81 19.16
C LEU A 763 55.24 -34.44 18.02
N VAL A 764 55.84 -34.09 16.89
CA VAL A 764 55.14 -33.79 15.63
C VAL A 764 55.91 -34.36 14.45
N LYS A 765 55.21 -34.59 13.33
CA LYS A 765 55.80 -35.00 12.05
C LYS A 765 56.18 -33.73 11.28
N TYR A 766 57.44 -33.61 10.89
CA TYR A 766 58.00 -32.45 10.21
C TYR A 766 58.29 -32.79 8.73
N GLN A 767 57.65 -32.07 7.82
CA GLN A 767 57.88 -32.20 6.38
C GLN A 767 58.44 -30.89 5.82
N ALA A 768 59.70 -30.90 5.41
CA ALA A 768 60.30 -29.80 4.66
C ALA A 768 59.98 -29.93 3.17
N PHE A 769 59.46 -28.88 2.54
CA PHE A 769 59.34 -28.83 1.09
C PHE A 769 60.67 -28.34 0.51
N ALA A 770 61.52 -29.26 0.06
CA ALA A 770 62.64 -28.90 -0.79
C ALA A 770 62.10 -28.65 -2.21
N ASN A 771 62.41 -27.49 -2.79
CA ASN A 771 62.17 -27.22 -4.22
C ASN A 771 63.05 -28.16 -5.07
N GLU A 772 62.58 -29.38 -5.34
CA GLU A 772 63.25 -30.30 -6.28
C GLU A 772 62.95 -29.98 -7.76
N HIS A 773 62.19 -28.93 -8.05
CA HIS A 773 62.06 -28.37 -9.41
C HIS A 773 62.21 -26.84 -9.39
N ALA A 774 63.45 -26.36 -9.41
CA ALA A 774 63.75 -24.99 -9.81
C ALA A 774 63.51 -24.83 -11.32
N LEU A 775 62.39 -24.21 -11.71
CA LEU A 775 62.31 -23.44 -12.95
C LEU A 775 63.19 -22.18 -12.82
N PRO A 776 63.71 -21.61 -13.94
CA PRO A 776 64.67 -20.52 -13.87
C PRO A 776 64.07 -19.29 -13.19
N ALA A 777 64.87 -18.69 -12.31
CA ALA A 777 64.52 -17.56 -11.48
C ALA A 777 64.15 -16.32 -12.30
N GLU A 778 62.93 -15.85 -12.12
CA GLU A 778 62.57 -14.44 -12.06
C GLU A 778 61.26 -14.36 -11.28
N GLU A 779 61.21 -13.46 -10.29
CA GLU A 779 60.08 -13.19 -9.38
C GLU A 779 59.86 -14.17 -8.23
N LEU A 780 60.55 -13.95 -7.10
CA LEU A 780 59.97 -14.04 -5.75
C LEU A 780 60.97 -13.47 -4.72
N SER A 781 60.74 -12.20 -4.36
CA SER A 781 61.27 -11.56 -3.16
C SER A 781 60.57 -12.12 -1.92
N THR A 782 61.34 -12.33 -0.85
CA THR A 782 61.04 -12.93 0.48
C THR A 782 61.06 -14.45 0.54
N GLY A 783 62.23 -15.00 0.87
CA GLY A 783 62.41 -16.42 1.18
C GLY A 783 61.79 -16.78 2.52
N GLU A 784 60.66 -17.47 2.47
CA GLU A 784 60.12 -18.24 3.60
C GLU A 784 60.04 -19.71 3.16
N GLU A 785 60.83 -20.56 3.81
CA GLU A 785 60.73 -22.02 3.68
C GLU A 785 59.39 -22.46 4.28
N PHE A 786 58.40 -22.79 3.44
CA PHE A 786 57.17 -23.40 3.94
C PHE A 786 57.48 -24.82 4.45
N SER A 787 57.53 -25.01 5.77
CA SER A 787 57.58 -26.34 6.41
C SER A 787 56.19 -26.73 6.91
N LYS A 788 55.82 -28.00 6.76
CA LYS A 788 54.53 -28.53 7.24
C LYS A 788 54.74 -29.35 8.49
N ILE A 789 54.15 -28.90 9.58
CA ILE A 789 54.07 -29.62 10.86
C ILE A 789 52.73 -30.36 10.91
N ILE A 790 52.75 -31.67 11.11
CA ILE A 790 51.55 -32.51 11.23
C ILE A 790 51.56 -33.14 12.63
N PRO A 791 50.55 -32.89 13.47
CA PRO A 791 50.49 -33.49 14.80
C PRO A 791 50.31 -35.01 14.72
N PHE A 792 50.81 -35.73 15.71
CA PHE A 792 50.45 -37.12 15.92
C PHE A 792 49.02 -37.22 16.45
N SER A 793 48.31 -38.29 16.07
CA SER A 793 47.02 -38.61 16.67
C SER A 793 47.20 -38.91 18.17
N PRO A 794 46.23 -38.58 19.05
CA PRO A 794 46.40 -38.72 20.51
C PRO A 794 46.83 -40.12 21.01
N GLY A 795 46.54 -41.17 20.22
CA GLY A 795 46.95 -42.55 20.52
C GLY A 795 48.37 -42.92 20.08
N GLN A 796 49.09 -42.13 19.29
CA GLN A 796 50.35 -42.56 18.66
C GLN A 796 51.59 -42.30 19.51
N VAL A 797 51.55 -41.34 20.43
CA VAL A 797 52.70 -40.95 21.25
C VAL A 797 52.34 -41.11 22.72
N TYR A 798 53.12 -41.91 23.44
CA TYR A 798 53.00 -42.05 24.88
C TYR A 798 54.10 -41.24 25.58
N ASN A 799 53.75 -40.43 26.58
CA ASN A 799 54.74 -39.76 27.43
C ASN A 799 54.77 -40.46 28.79
N ILE A 800 55.87 -41.13 29.10
CA ILE A 800 56.02 -41.91 30.35
C ILE A 800 56.21 -41.00 31.57
N SER A 801 56.80 -39.84 31.36
CA SER A 801 57.19 -38.88 32.40
C SER A 801 56.13 -37.82 32.67
N LEU A 802 54.94 -37.92 32.05
CA LEU A 802 53.90 -36.91 32.12
C LEU A 802 53.40 -36.60 33.55
N ALA A 803 53.41 -37.61 34.42
CA ALA A 803 53.00 -37.49 35.82
C ALA A 803 54.18 -37.35 36.79
N GLU A 804 55.42 -37.40 36.29
CA GLU A 804 56.61 -37.30 37.12
C GLU A 804 56.82 -35.86 37.58
N HIS A 805 57.23 -35.72 38.83
CA HIS A 805 57.57 -34.44 39.43
C HIS A 805 58.99 -34.52 39.97
N ILE A 806 59.76 -33.45 39.76
CA ILE A 806 61.08 -33.29 40.34
C ILE A 806 61.01 -32.36 41.55
N TYR A 807 61.72 -32.71 42.61
CA TYR A 807 61.87 -31.83 43.76
C TYR A 807 63.02 -30.85 43.53
N VAL A 808 62.70 -29.56 43.55
CA VAL A 808 63.67 -28.47 43.41
C VAL A 808 63.87 -27.78 44.76
N ILE A 809 65.12 -27.64 45.18
CA ILE A 809 65.48 -26.94 46.40
C ILE A 809 65.20 -25.44 46.20
N PRO A 810 64.45 -24.79 47.10
CA PRO A 810 64.23 -23.34 47.02
C PRO A 810 65.55 -22.58 47.19
N ALA A 811 65.72 -21.49 46.45
CA ALA A 811 66.92 -20.67 46.52
C ALA A 811 67.17 -20.18 47.97
N PRO A 812 68.43 -20.16 48.46
CA PRO A 812 68.72 -19.66 49.80
C PRO A 812 68.35 -18.17 49.91
N ASN A 813 67.50 -17.85 50.88
CA ASN A 813 67.15 -16.46 51.21
C ASN A 813 68.43 -15.67 51.51
N LYS A 814 68.87 -14.79 50.60
CA LYS A 814 69.95 -13.81 50.82
C LYS A 814 69.51 -12.67 51.76
N ASN A 815 68.78 -12.98 52.82
CA ASN A 815 68.55 -12.10 53.96
C ASN A 815 69.28 -12.70 55.16
N HIS A 816 70.54 -12.32 55.35
CA HIS A 816 71.23 -12.46 56.63
C HIS A 816 70.34 -11.82 57.72
N ILE A 817 69.77 -12.63 58.60
CA ILE A 817 69.20 -12.15 59.86
C ILE A 817 70.35 -12.19 60.86
N ASP A 818 70.96 -11.03 61.13
CA ASP A 818 71.88 -10.85 62.26
C ASP A 818 71.08 -11.02 63.56
N ILE A 819 71.20 -12.18 64.21
CA ILE A 819 70.66 -12.40 65.55
C ILE A 819 71.69 -11.88 66.55
N THR A 820 71.62 -10.59 66.88
CA THR A 820 72.20 -10.08 68.13
C THR A 820 71.21 -10.35 69.26
N MET A 821 71.59 -11.26 70.15
CA MET A 821 70.88 -11.52 71.40
C MET A 821 70.94 -10.29 72.30
N VAL A 822 69.78 -9.83 72.78
CA VAL A 822 69.68 -8.93 73.92
C VAL A 822 69.15 -9.75 75.10
N THR A 823 70.01 -9.98 76.08
CA THR A 823 69.64 -10.22 77.48
C THR A 823 69.39 -8.91 78.19
#